data_AF-A0A9W7ZEW5-F1
#
_entry.id   AF-A0A9W7ZEW5-F1
#
_cell.length_a   1.000
_cell.length_b   1.000
_cell.length_c   1.000
_cell.angle_alpha   90.00
_cell.angle_beta   90.00
_cell.angle_gamma   90.00
#
_symmetry.space_group_name_H-M   'P 1'
#
loop_
_entity.id
_entity.type
_entity.pdbx_description
1 polymer ?
#
loop_
_entity_poly.entity_id
_entity_poly.type
_entity_poly.pdbx_seq_one_letter_code
_entity_poly.pdbx_strand_id
1 'polypeptide(L)'
;MSLVFSPEKPPQDPAEEYLAHASDLLTQTTFSLVIGGTALFWFCLLRWRWPDVYAPRGRLLFAAPARIGKTFFGWILMVLRVNDADVMFSAGLDALLVLRLFRMLTWLSLTSSVVGLLIVVPAKVALDSDSSNHDTRLYDRIVTAALGSKDSLVVHFVFAYVFTALVYYYFGKFAYETVALRWQYLLRVRNTRPARSVMVTSIPRELAQEQRLKQHFEECGLGRVLSVEVVPRIERLGVLVRRRYNLLKRIEEIVVLILGNPCQAPGYDPDALRTQLMAHDHEDSGTEAHWEQTRLMLHRWALPWFHNARGTRRLDRFIDKLKPLVRRFHHADSVLQQVRHEWFVSYDGRSERSSTVGFVTFENASSAHLAAQSFTFSQPFEMRVDLASEPRDVFWQLVTLPQSSRLMRTLLSLTTYILMLLYWLTLAFLLSTLVSMDSLKTYFPWLPDLAEKNRWIKALFQYTTPTFMLSLMNACVPYILTWLARLEGIRSRSAIQESVVRRYYLFLLSNVLLIFTISRAVLADYSKWVENPALIPRLLATRLPTAAPFFLDYVILFALAYYPVQLLQFGSISLAIFRRMLCRTPREFADALRPNYVDWAFILPQPMLVFTILATYSSLAPFIFVLGAIYFTIGGFVTKYLLYYVYSRRFETAGQFILPVLKALAGSLWHYYVLIIGLCALKGKVLYVLLLLPLLFINWYMLSRVSAQFYENGRFVPSDMWNSQNSASVSPNLTSSSQEQDQIRTTTNHPSHHTSTDYLQPRPHILSPFGQLLDAIDCEYRGAGSWLWERARRQLEHAWRTVFNKIYVNPQKPPAIFRDLDRCYSLTGRSLSHSNYNWDEEENVESPLLASDAVQENEQPVVTPRFSMTFDDSHMRAELVLARDQRESRIEPDAFTDFSQSSVSLLEGVLDEGLAVYEHPYLISNLPSLWLPMKAQ
;
A
#
# COMPACT_ATOMS: atom_id res chain seq x y z
N MET A 1 14.62 -12.00 43.78
CA MET A 1 13.24 -12.09 43.24
C MET A 1 12.28 -11.22 44.07
N SER A 2 12.71 -10.01 44.46
CA SER A 2 12.00 -9.12 45.40
C SER A 2 12.21 -7.61 45.09
N LEU A 3 12.76 -7.27 43.92
CA LEU A 3 13.34 -5.94 43.66
C LEU A 3 12.74 -5.21 42.44
N VAL A 4 11.45 -5.38 42.14
CA VAL A 4 10.79 -4.58 41.07
C VAL A 4 9.45 -3.98 41.49
N PHE A 5 8.89 -4.35 42.64
CA PHE A 5 7.56 -3.90 43.02
C PHE A 5 7.66 -3.16 44.35
N SER A 6 7.52 -1.83 44.31
CA SER A 6 7.13 -1.09 45.51
C SER A 6 5.84 -1.71 46.05
N PRO A 7 5.72 -1.89 47.38
CA PRO A 7 4.51 -2.42 47.99
C PRO A 7 3.34 -1.52 47.60
N GLU A 8 2.34 -2.14 46.99
CA GLU A 8 1.05 -1.56 46.65
C GLU A 8 0.49 -0.85 47.90
N LYS A 9 0.20 0.47 47.80
CA LYS A 9 -0.62 1.15 48.80
C LYS A 9 -1.99 0.42 48.86
N PRO A 10 -2.66 0.38 50.03
CA PRO A 10 -3.97 -0.28 50.17
C PRO A 10 -4.96 0.24 49.12
N PRO A 11 -6.00 -0.54 48.74
CA PRO A 11 -6.87 -0.21 47.62
C PRO A 11 -7.46 1.18 47.82
N GLN A 12 -6.94 2.15 47.06
CA GLN A 12 -7.58 3.45 46.93
C GLN A 12 -8.93 3.22 46.25
N ASP A 13 -9.93 4.00 46.61
CA ASP A 13 -11.23 3.93 45.96
C ASP A 13 -11.04 3.95 44.43
N PRO A 14 -11.72 3.07 43.66
CA PRO A 14 -11.53 2.98 42.21
C PRO A 14 -11.73 4.34 41.53
N ALA A 15 -12.57 5.22 42.09
CA ALA A 15 -12.76 6.59 41.62
C ALA A 15 -11.49 7.46 41.74
N GLU A 16 -10.71 7.32 42.81
CA GLU A 16 -9.42 8.02 42.96
C GLU A 16 -8.38 7.51 41.96
N GLU A 17 -8.38 6.20 41.66
CA GLU A 17 -7.50 5.59 40.65
C GLU A 17 -7.78 6.13 39.24
N TYR A 18 -9.06 6.26 38.85
CA TYR A 18 -9.43 6.86 37.55
C TYR A 18 -9.12 8.37 37.47
N LEU A 19 -9.25 9.11 38.58
CA LEU A 19 -8.88 10.53 38.62
C LEU A 19 -7.36 10.72 38.57
N ALA A 20 -6.59 9.86 39.23
CA ALA A 20 -5.13 9.81 39.09
C ALA A 20 -4.74 9.54 37.63
N HIS A 21 -5.38 8.55 36.99
CA HIS A 21 -5.19 8.27 35.57
C HIS A 21 -5.56 9.44 34.65
N ALA A 22 -6.58 10.24 34.97
CA ALA A 22 -6.91 11.43 34.19
C ALA A 22 -5.78 12.47 34.23
N SER A 23 -5.13 12.63 35.39
CA SER A 23 -3.96 13.50 35.52
C SER A 23 -2.74 12.96 34.76
N ASP A 24 -2.52 11.64 34.80
CA ASP A 24 -1.45 10.98 34.04
C ASP A 24 -1.67 11.13 32.52
N LEU A 25 -2.91 10.95 32.05
CA LEU A 25 -3.32 11.16 30.66
C LEU A 25 -3.00 12.59 30.19
N LEU A 26 -3.21 13.59 31.05
CA LEU A 26 -2.87 14.99 30.76
C LEU A 26 -1.34 15.18 30.67
N THR A 27 -0.56 14.55 31.54
CA THR A 27 0.91 14.58 31.41
C THR A 27 1.40 13.87 30.14
N GLN A 28 0.76 12.77 29.76
CA GLN A 28 1.12 12.03 28.55
C GLN A 28 0.76 12.80 27.27
N THR A 29 -0.42 13.44 27.23
CA THR A 29 -0.83 14.29 26.10
C THR A 29 0.09 15.49 25.94
N THR A 30 0.45 16.19 27.03
CA THR A 30 1.39 17.31 26.98
C THR A 30 2.77 16.88 26.49
N PHE A 31 3.30 15.77 27.01
CA PHE A 31 4.57 15.21 26.53
C PHE A 31 4.52 14.84 25.04
N SER A 32 3.45 14.16 24.61
CA SER A 32 3.26 13.75 23.22
C SER A 32 3.10 14.95 22.28
N LEU A 33 2.45 16.03 22.74
CA LEU A 33 2.29 17.27 21.98
C LEU A 33 3.61 18.02 21.88
N VAL A 34 4.46 18.03 22.91
CA VAL A 34 5.80 18.61 22.85
C VAL A 34 6.67 17.85 21.84
N ILE A 35 6.69 16.52 21.89
CA ILE A 35 7.44 15.70 20.91
C ILE A 35 6.88 15.91 19.51
N GLY A 36 5.56 15.83 19.34
CA GLY A 36 4.90 16.01 18.05
C GLY A 36 5.13 17.40 17.45
N GLY A 37 5.01 18.43 18.28
CA GLY A 37 5.19 19.83 17.89
C GLY A 37 6.63 20.14 17.51
N THR A 38 7.61 19.66 18.30
CA THR A 38 9.04 19.80 17.97
C THR A 38 9.40 19.03 16.68
N ALA A 39 8.84 17.84 16.50
CA ALA A 39 9.01 17.05 15.28
C ALA A 39 8.43 17.76 14.04
N LEU A 40 7.23 18.31 14.16
CA LEU A 40 6.58 19.07 13.09
C LEU A 40 7.34 20.37 12.76
N PHE A 41 7.86 21.06 13.77
CA PHE A 41 8.71 22.24 13.59
C PHE A 41 9.99 21.89 12.81
N TRP A 42 10.71 20.84 13.23
CA TRP A 42 11.89 20.37 12.53
C TRP A 42 11.60 19.90 11.11
N PHE A 43 10.48 19.21 10.90
CA PHE A 43 10.03 18.83 9.56
C PHE A 43 9.86 20.06 8.66
N CYS A 44 9.17 21.10 9.15
CA CYS A 44 8.96 22.32 8.37
C CYS A 44 10.28 23.04 8.06
N LEU A 45 11.23 23.07 9.01
CA LEU A 45 12.56 23.65 8.81
C LEU A 45 13.40 22.86 7.79
N LEU A 46 13.48 21.54 7.97
CA LEU A 46 14.29 20.66 7.11
C LEU A 46 13.72 20.59 5.69
N ARG A 47 12.40 20.59 5.56
CA ARG A 47 11.73 20.66 4.26
C ARG A 47 12.04 21.97 3.53
N TRP A 48 12.04 23.09 4.25
CA TRP A 48 12.40 24.38 3.67
C TRP A 48 13.85 24.41 3.19
N ARG A 49 14.76 23.78 3.94
CA ARG A 49 16.20 23.70 3.60
C ARG A 49 16.50 22.70 2.48
N TRP A 50 15.81 21.56 2.44
CA TRP A 50 16.05 20.44 1.52
C TRP A 50 14.74 19.91 0.90
N PRO A 51 14.09 20.70 0.01
CA PRO A 51 12.82 20.30 -0.61
C PRO A 51 12.95 19.01 -1.44
N ASP A 52 14.10 18.78 -2.08
CA ASP A 52 14.32 17.62 -2.96
C ASP A 52 14.28 16.27 -2.23
N VAL A 53 14.61 16.28 -0.93
CA VAL A 53 14.59 15.08 -0.08
C VAL A 53 13.19 14.79 0.45
N TYR A 54 12.42 15.85 0.75
CA TYR A 54 11.07 15.73 1.32
C TYR A 54 9.94 15.69 0.28
N ALA A 55 10.24 16.03 -0.97
CA ALA A 55 9.34 15.89 -2.12
C ALA A 55 10.09 15.31 -3.34
N PRO A 56 10.73 14.12 -3.23
CA PRO A 56 11.54 13.55 -4.30
C PRO A 56 10.73 13.28 -5.57
N ARG A 57 9.42 13.00 -5.43
CA ARG A 57 8.52 12.81 -6.58
C ARG A 57 8.28 14.07 -7.39
N GLY A 58 8.52 15.26 -6.82
CA GLY A 58 8.41 16.53 -7.53
C GLY A 58 9.41 16.67 -8.67
N ARG A 59 10.45 15.83 -8.72
CA ARG A 59 11.47 15.80 -9.78
C ARG A 59 11.17 14.81 -10.91
N LEU A 60 10.09 14.03 -10.79
CA LEU A 60 9.69 13.11 -11.85
C LEU A 60 9.11 13.93 -13.00
N LEU A 61 9.60 13.73 -14.22
CA LEU A 61 9.08 14.45 -15.39
C LEU A 61 7.61 14.09 -15.69
N PHE A 62 7.19 12.89 -15.30
CA PHE A 62 5.85 12.35 -15.55
C PHE A 62 5.24 11.90 -14.21
N ALA A 63 3.96 12.24 -14.00
CA ALA A 63 3.24 12.02 -12.73
C ALA A 63 3.82 12.76 -11.50
N ALA A 64 4.56 13.86 -11.71
CA ALA A 64 4.95 14.74 -10.61
C ALA A 64 3.70 15.32 -9.89
N PRO A 65 3.70 15.31 -8.56
CA PRO A 65 2.68 16.01 -7.79
C PRO A 65 2.78 17.53 -8.01
N ALA A 66 1.70 18.26 -7.73
CA ALA A 66 1.71 19.71 -7.79
C ALA A 66 2.89 20.30 -6.98
N ARG A 67 3.65 21.23 -7.57
CA ARG A 67 4.82 21.83 -6.91
C ARG A 67 4.39 22.51 -5.61
N ILE A 68 5.08 22.21 -4.51
CA ILE A 68 4.76 22.80 -3.20
C ILE A 68 5.34 24.21 -3.13
N GLY A 69 4.55 25.18 -2.68
CA GLY A 69 5.04 26.52 -2.37
C GLY A 69 6.08 26.53 -1.24
N LYS A 70 7.05 27.46 -1.28
CA LYS A 70 8.18 27.56 -0.31
C LYS A 70 7.78 28.04 1.10
N THR A 71 6.49 28.23 1.36
CA THR A 71 5.95 28.68 2.66
C THR A 71 6.05 27.61 3.75
N PHE A 72 6.28 28.02 5.00
CA PHE A 72 6.46 27.13 6.15
C PHE A 72 5.28 26.15 6.39
N PHE A 73 4.03 26.64 6.31
CA PHE A 73 2.82 25.82 6.50
C PHE A 73 1.97 25.60 5.23
N GLY A 74 2.31 26.19 4.08
CA GLY A 74 1.45 26.11 2.90
C GLY A 74 1.30 24.70 2.32
N TRP A 75 2.20 23.78 2.66
CA TRP A 75 2.05 22.37 2.30
C TRP A 75 0.79 21.72 2.89
N ILE A 76 0.33 22.18 4.06
CA ILE A 76 -0.86 21.63 4.72
C ILE A 76 -2.10 21.90 3.87
N LEU A 77 -2.26 23.15 3.44
CA LEU A 77 -3.38 23.55 2.58
C LEU A 77 -3.34 22.84 1.22
N MET A 78 -2.15 22.65 0.65
CA MET A 78 -1.99 21.91 -0.60
C MET A 78 -2.41 20.44 -0.44
N VAL A 79 -1.96 19.75 0.62
CA VAL A 79 -2.35 18.35 0.88
C VAL A 79 -3.86 18.23 1.10
N LEU A 80 -4.50 19.19 1.78
CA LEU A 80 -5.95 19.19 1.96
C LEU A 80 -6.70 19.39 0.63
N ARG A 81 -6.20 20.26 -0.25
CA ARG A 81 -6.81 20.55 -1.57
C ARG A 81 -6.65 19.45 -2.60
N VAL A 82 -5.68 18.55 -2.47
CA VAL A 82 -5.48 17.44 -3.42
C VAL A 82 -6.73 16.56 -3.49
N ASN A 83 -7.26 16.37 -4.71
CA ASN A 83 -8.47 15.57 -4.92
C ASN A 83 -8.16 14.07 -4.97
N ASP A 84 -9.17 13.24 -4.70
CA ASP A 84 -9.08 11.78 -4.80
C ASP A 84 -8.68 11.33 -6.23
N ALA A 85 -9.10 12.06 -7.27
CA ALA A 85 -8.72 11.81 -8.67
C ALA A 85 -7.22 12.02 -8.93
N ASP A 86 -6.65 13.11 -8.39
CA ASP A 86 -5.22 13.41 -8.55
C ASP A 86 -4.35 12.36 -7.85
N VAL A 87 -4.80 11.88 -6.68
CA VAL A 87 -4.11 10.79 -5.97
C VAL A 87 -4.19 9.49 -6.75
N MET A 88 -5.34 9.17 -7.34
CA MET A 88 -5.49 7.96 -8.15
C MET A 88 -4.56 7.97 -9.37
N PHE A 89 -4.44 9.11 -10.04
CA PHE A 89 -3.57 9.26 -11.21
C PHE A 89 -2.08 9.22 -10.84
N SER A 90 -1.67 9.87 -9.75
CA SER A 90 -0.25 9.93 -9.39
C SER A 90 0.22 8.73 -8.55
N ALA A 91 -0.55 8.30 -7.55
CA ALA A 91 -0.12 7.30 -6.57
C ALA A 91 -0.73 5.91 -6.80
N GLY A 92 -1.77 5.78 -7.63
CA GLY A 92 -2.43 4.52 -7.93
C GLY A 92 -3.72 4.28 -7.14
N LEU A 93 -4.44 3.22 -7.50
CA LEU A 93 -5.73 2.86 -6.87
C LEU A 93 -5.53 2.31 -5.46
N ASP A 94 -4.49 1.51 -5.25
CA ASP A 94 -4.14 0.96 -3.93
C ASP A 94 -3.94 2.07 -2.88
N ALA A 95 -3.20 3.12 -3.25
CA ALA A 95 -2.98 4.29 -2.41
C ALA A 95 -4.27 5.03 -2.06
N LEU A 96 -5.14 5.24 -3.06
CA LEU A 96 -6.43 5.87 -2.84
C LEU A 96 -7.29 5.08 -1.86
N LEU A 97 -7.33 3.75 -1.98
CA LEU A 97 -8.16 2.90 -1.12
C LEU A 97 -7.66 2.87 0.33
N VAL A 98 -6.34 2.90 0.55
CA VAL A 98 -5.77 3.05 1.90
C VAL A 98 -6.17 4.40 2.51
N LEU A 99 -6.12 5.50 1.76
CA LEU A 99 -6.58 6.80 2.27
C LEU A 99 -8.08 6.83 2.57
N ARG A 100 -8.89 6.15 1.75
CA ARG A 100 -10.32 5.97 2.01
C ARG A 100 -10.59 5.09 3.24
N LEU A 101 -9.75 4.09 3.51
CA LEU A 101 -9.81 3.30 4.74
C LEU A 101 -9.60 4.21 5.97
N PHE A 102 -8.56 5.05 5.99
CA PHE A 102 -8.35 6.02 7.08
C PHE A 102 -9.55 6.97 7.25
N ARG A 103 -10.11 7.48 6.15
CA ARG A 103 -11.30 8.35 6.17
C ARG A 103 -12.51 7.60 6.75
N MET A 104 -12.73 6.35 6.35
CA MET A 104 -13.81 5.52 6.87
C MET A 104 -13.66 5.23 8.36
N LEU A 105 -12.45 4.85 8.81
CA LEU A 105 -12.15 4.63 10.22
C LEU A 105 -12.34 5.92 11.05
N THR A 106 -11.98 7.08 10.50
CA THR A 106 -12.24 8.38 11.13
C THR A 106 -13.75 8.61 11.34
N TRP A 107 -14.57 8.41 10.31
CA TRP A 107 -16.03 8.56 10.41
C TRP A 107 -16.67 7.56 11.36
N LEU A 108 -16.21 6.31 11.36
CA LEU A 108 -16.63 5.28 12.30
C LEU A 108 -16.29 5.69 13.74
N SER A 109 -15.06 6.15 14.01
CA SER A 109 -14.65 6.61 15.34
C SER A 109 -15.40 7.87 15.77
N LEU A 110 -15.64 8.84 14.88
CA LEU A 110 -16.41 10.05 15.18
C LEU A 110 -17.86 9.72 15.54
N THR A 111 -18.54 8.89 14.74
CA THR A 111 -19.93 8.50 15.03
C THR A 111 -20.03 7.64 16.29
N SER A 112 -19.07 6.74 16.52
CA SER A 112 -19.00 5.96 17.75
C SER A 112 -18.68 6.81 18.97
N SER A 113 -17.90 7.89 18.81
CA SER A 113 -17.62 8.86 19.87
C SER A 113 -18.87 9.63 20.28
N VAL A 114 -19.69 10.06 19.32
CA VAL A 114 -20.98 10.72 19.61
C VAL A 114 -21.89 9.79 20.39
N VAL A 115 -22.03 8.52 19.95
CA VAL A 115 -22.83 7.52 20.69
C VAL A 115 -22.23 7.23 22.07
N GLY A 116 -20.91 7.10 22.16
CA GLY A 116 -20.22 6.84 23.42
C GLY A 116 -20.36 7.97 24.44
N LEU A 117 -20.16 9.22 24.03
CA LEU A 117 -20.19 10.37 24.94
C LEU A 117 -21.60 10.87 25.24
N LEU A 118 -22.52 10.84 24.27
CA LEU A 118 -23.87 11.38 24.47
C LEU A 118 -24.87 10.37 25.02
N ILE A 119 -24.63 9.06 24.82
CA ILE A 119 -25.56 8.01 25.25
C ILE A 119 -24.93 7.18 26.36
N VAL A 120 -23.74 6.61 26.13
CA VAL A 120 -23.13 5.66 27.08
C VAL A 120 -22.68 6.34 28.37
N VAL A 121 -22.02 7.50 28.29
CA VAL A 121 -21.53 8.21 29.50
C VAL A 121 -22.70 8.66 30.40
N PRO A 122 -23.73 9.37 29.90
CA PRO A 122 -24.88 9.74 30.74
C PRO A 122 -25.63 8.52 31.29
N ALA A 123 -25.79 7.45 30.49
CA ALA A 123 -26.42 6.22 30.96
C ALA A 123 -25.63 5.56 32.09
N LYS A 124 -24.29 5.56 32.00
CA LYS A 124 -23.41 5.06 33.08
C LYS A 124 -23.57 5.89 34.35
N VAL A 125 -23.59 7.21 34.25
CA VAL A 125 -23.76 8.11 35.41
C VAL A 125 -25.15 7.93 36.03
N ALA A 126 -26.20 7.76 35.23
CA ALA A 126 -27.58 7.61 35.71
C ALA A 126 -27.85 6.26 36.39
N LEU A 127 -27.16 5.19 35.95
CA LEU A 127 -27.32 3.83 36.46
C LEU A 127 -26.36 3.50 37.62
N ASP A 128 -25.47 4.42 37.99
CA ASP A 128 -24.50 4.22 39.07
C ASP A 128 -25.17 4.41 40.45
N SER A 129 -25.57 3.29 41.07
CA SER A 129 -26.36 3.26 42.30
C SER A 129 -25.59 3.53 43.59
N ASP A 130 -24.25 3.46 43.58
CA ASP A 130 -23.40 3.62 44.78
C ASP A 130 -23.03 5.09 45.08
N SER A 131 -23.64 6.05 44.37
CA SER A 131 -23.33 7.47 44.49
C SER A 131 -24.12 8.21 45.59
N SER A 132 -24.47 7.52 46.68
CA SER A 132 -25.14 8.10 47.86
C SER A 132 -24.25 9.07 48.66
N ASN A 133 -22.95 9.17 48.35
CA ASN A 133 -22.11 10.25 48.86
C ASN A 133 -22.31 11.54 48.04
N HIS A 134 -23.03 12.50 48.62
CA HIS A 134 -23.38 13.80 48.03
C HIS A 134 -22.17 14.74 47.74
N ASP A 135 -20.94 14.38 48.13
CA ASP A 135 -19.77 15.28 48.09
C ASP A 135 -18.91 15.19 46.81
N THR A 136 -19.20 14.27 45.89
CA THR A 136 -18.45 14.16 44.63
C THR A 136 -19.01 15.07 43.54
N ARG A 137 -18.17 15.97 42.99
CA ARG A 137 -18.57 16.91 41.93
C ARG A 137 -19.06 16.13 40.69
N LEU A 138 -20.11 16.63 40.03
CA LEU A 138 -20.66 16.02 38.81
C LEU A 138 -19.60 15.81 37.72
N TYR A 139 -18.60 16.69 37.66
CA TYR A 139 -17.44 16.57 36.77
C TYR A 139 -16.67 15.26 37.01
N ASP A 140 -16.34 14.92 38.26
CA ASP A 140 -15.56 13.73 38.59
C ASP A 140 -16.32 12.44 38.24
N ARG A 141 -17.66 12.45 38.42
CA ARG A 141 -18.54 11.33 38.04
C ARG A 141 -18.60 11.11 36.52
N ILE A 142 -18.62 12.19 35.74
CA ILE A 142 -18.61 12.12 34.27
C ILE A 142 -17.25 11.61 33.78
N VAL A 143 -16.16 12.09 34.38
CA VAL A 143 -14.80 11.68 34.07
C VAL A 143 -14.58 10.20 34.38
N THR A 144 -15.02 9.71 35.54
CA THR A 144 -14.91 8.29 35.90
C THR A 144 -15.78 7.42 35.00
N ALA A 145 -16.99 7.85 34.62
CA ALA A 145 -17.85 7.11 33.70
C ALA A 145 -17.29 7.05 32.26
N ALA A 146 -16.60 8.11 31.81
CA ALA A 146 -15.96 8.18 30.50
C ALA A 146 -14.64 7.41 30.41
N LEU A 147 -13.89 7.34 31.52
CA LEU A 147 -12.62 6.61 31.64
C LEU A 147 -12.80 5.13 32.04
N GLY A 148 -13.89 4.80 32.73
CA GLY A 148 -14.29 3.43 33.08
C GLY A 148 -15.02 3.34 34.42
N SER A 149 -16.34 3.10 34.42
CA SER A 149 -17.10 2.73 35.63
C SER A 149 -17.42 1.24 35.62
N LYS A 150 -17.42 0.63 36.81
CA LYS A 150 -17.50 -0.83 37.00
C LYS A 150 -18.92 -1.37 36.85
N ASP A 151 -19.99 -0.61 37.14
CA ASP A 151 -21.26 -1.23 37.55
C ASP A 151 -22.39 -1.32 36.54
N SER A 152 -22.30 -0.65 35.41
CA SER A 152 -23.37 -0.63 34.39
C SER A 152 -23.24 -1.72 33.30
N LEU A 153 -23.43 -3.00 33.64
CA LEU A 153 -23.41 -4.11 32.67
C LEU A 153 -24.44 -3.97 31.53
N VAL A 154 -25.62 -3.40 31.83
CA VAL A 154 -26.69 -3.19 30.85
C VAL A 154 -26.21 -2.30 29.71
N VAL A 155 -25.48 -1.24 30.06
CA VAL A 155 -24.95 -0.28 29.09
C VAL A 155 -23.91 -0.94 28.20
N HIS A 156 -23.03 -1.78 28.77
CA HIS A 156 -22.03 -2.52 27.99
C HIS A 156 -22.67 -3.48 26.97
N PHE A 157 -23.74 -4.16 27.38
CA PHE A 157 -24.50 -5.07 26.52
C PHE A 157 -25.17 -4.33 25.36
N VAL A 158 -25.96 -3.28 25.64
CA VAL A 158 -26.66 -2.51 24.60
C VAL A 158 -25.67 -1.87 23.63
N PHE A 159 -24.57 -1.32 24.17
CA PHE A 159 -23.54 -0.70 23.36
C PHE A 159 -22.86 -1.71 22.41
N ALA A 160 -22.69 -2.98 22.82
CA ALA A 160 -22.11 -4.00 21.95
C ALA A 160 -22.91 -4.22 20.67
N TYR A 161 -24.25 -4.25 20.74
CA TYR A 161 -25.08 -4.35 19.55
C TYR A 161 -24.98 -3.12 18.66
N VAL A 162 -25.06 -1.92 19.26
CA VAL A 162 -24.98 -0.65 18.53
C VAL A 162 -23.63 -0.51 17.83
N PHE A 163 -22.54 -0.79 18.53
CA PHE A 163 -21.19 -0.70 17.99
C PHE A 163 -20.97 -1.71 16.87
N THR A 164 -21.36 -2.98 17.06
CA THR A 164 -21.27 -4.01 16.02
C THR A 164 -22.06 -3.61 14.76
N ALA A 165 -23.27 -3.07 14.92
CA ALA A 165 -24.08 -2.59 13.80
C ALA A 165 -23.40 -1.43 13.04
N LEU A 166 -22.81 -0.47 13.77
CA LEU A 166 -22.06 0.63 13.17
C LEU A 166 -20.83 0.13 12.39
N VAL A 167 -20.05 -0.80 12.96
CA VAL A 167 -18.87 -1.35 12.30
C VAL A 167 -19.26 -2.03 10.98
N TYR A 168 -20.27 -2.90 10.97
CA TYR A 168 -20.71 -3.55 9.73
C TYR A 168 -21.34 -2.58 8.73
N TYR A 169 -22.04 -1.54 9.18
CA TYR A 169 -22.56 -0.51 8.29
C TYR A 169 -21.43 0.18 7.52
N TYR A 170 -20.40 0.68 8.22
CA TYR A 170 -19.28 1.37 7.58
C TYR A 170 -18.41 0.42 6.76
N PHE A 171 -18.15 -0.78 7.25
CA PHE A 171 -17.32 -1.76 6.55
C PHE A 171 -18.01 -2.32 5.31
N GLY A 172 -19.31 -2.61 5.40
CA GLY A 172 -20.11 -3.04 4.26
C GLY A 172 -20.15 -1.95 3.18
N LYS A 173 -20.45 -0.71 3.56
CA LYS A 173 -20.43 0.44 2.63
C LYS A 173 -19.06 0.59 1.96
N PHE A 174 -17.98 0.54 2.72
CA PHE A 174 -16.62 0.65 2.20
C PHE A 174 -16.23 -0.52 1.28
N ALA A 175 -16.64 -1.75 1.61
CA ALA A 175 -16.42 -2.92 0.76
C ALA A 175 -17.11 -2.76 -0.60
N TYR A 176 -18.37 -2.34 -0.62
CA TYR A 176 -19.10 -2.07 -1.87
C TYR A 176 -18.45 -0.97 -2.70
N GLU A 177 -18.11 0.17 -2.10
CA GLU A 177 -17.42 1.28 -2.78
C GLU A 177 -16.07 0.84 -3.38
N THR A 178 -15.32 0.04 -2.63
CA THR A 178 -14.00 -0.48 -3.05
C THR A 178 -14.12 -1.42 -4.24
N VAL A 179 -15.05 -2.38 -4.17
CA VAL A 179 -15.27 -3.35 -5.26
C VAL A 179 -15.78 -2.66 -6.52
N ALA A 180 -16.70 -1.70 -6.38
CA ALA A 180 -17.19 -0.92 -7.52
C ALA A 180 -16.07 -0.10 -8.19
N LEU A 181 -15.24 0.59 -7.40
CA LEU A 181 -14.09 1.33 -7.91
C LEU A 181 -13.09 0.43 -8.64
N ARG A 182 -12.77 -0.72 -8.04
CA ARG A 182 -11.89 -1.72 -8.63
C ARG A 182 -12.41 -2.19 -9.98
N TRP A 183 -13.68 -2.57 -10.06
CA TRP A 183 -14.26 -3.06 -11.31
C TRP A 183 -14.14 -2.05 -12.44
N GLN A 184 -14.45 -0.78 -12.18
CA GLN A 184 -14.36 0.25 -13.20
C GLN A 184 -12.92 0.62 -13.55
N TYR A 185 -12.01 0.54 -12.58
CA TYR A 185 -10.58 0.65 -12.86
C TYR A 185 -10.12 -0.47 -13.80
N LEU A 186 -10.49 -1.73 -13.53
CA LEU A 186 -10.17 -2.87 -14.39
C LEU A 186 -10.79 -2.74 -15.80
N LEU A 187 -12.03 -2.22 -15.91
CA LEU A 187 -12.66 -1.94 -17.20
C LEU A 187 -11.90 -0.89 -18.01
N ARG A 188 -11.32 0.13 -17.35
CA ARG A 188 -10.50 1.15 -18.02
C ARG A 188 -9.15 0.61 -18.46
N VAL A 189 -8.59 -0.31 -17.68
CA VAL A 189 -7.29 -0.95 -17.90
C VAL A 189 -7.42 -2.23 -18.77
N ARG A 190 -8.62 -2.53 -19.30
CA ARG A 190 -8.92 -3.77 -20.06
C ARG A 190 -8.07 -3.99 -21.32
N ASN A 191 -7.51 -2.92 -21.87
CA ASN A 191 -6.68 -3.00 -23.07
C ASN A 191 -5.21 -3.28 -22.76
N THR A 192 -4.81 -3.22 -21.49
CA THR A 192 -3.45 -3.53 -21.07
C THR A 192 -3.20 -5.04 -21.10
N ARG A 193 -1.94 -5.43 -21.32
CA ARG A 193 -1.54 -6.84 -21.29
C ARG A 193 -1.86 -7.51 -19.95
N PRO A 194 -1.55 -6.94 -18.77
CA PRO A 194 -1.86 -7.60 -17.49
C PRO A 194 -3.35 -7.91 -17.30
N ALA A 195 -4.26 -7.05 -17.80
CA ALA A 195 -5.70 -7.30 -17.71
C ALA A 195 -6.19 -8.42 -18.63
N ARG A 196 -5.42 -8.77 -19.67
CA ARG A 196 -5.72 -9.81 -20.65
C ARG A 196 -4.90 -11.09 -20.46
N SER A 197 -3.96 -11.08 -19.52
CA SER A 197 -3.05 -12.19 -19.29
C SER A 197 -3.44 -13.00 -18.05
N VAL A 198 -3.16 -14.29 -18.13
CA VAL A 198 -3.41 -15.24 -17.06
C VAL A 198 -2.15 -16.05 -16.80
N MET A 199 -1.82 -16.22 -15.53
CA MET A 199 -0.70 -17.02 -15.08
C MET A 199 -1.15 -18.46 -14.88
N VAL A 200 -0.52 -19.38 -15.60
CA VAL A 200 -0.76 -20.82 -15.51
C VAL A 200 0.38 -21.46 -14.72
N THR A 201 0.04 -22.26 -13.73
CA THR A 201 1.01 -22.95 -12.86
C THR A 201 0.77 -24.45 -12.85
N SER A 202 1.82 -25.24 -12.58
CA SER A 202 1.78 -26.70 -12.65
C SER A 202 1.37 -27.22 -14.04
N ILE A 203 1.98 -26.68 -15.11
CA ILE A 203 1.75 -27.14 -16.48
C ILE A 203 2.27 -28.59 -16.64
N PRO A 204 1.46 -29.54 -17.13
CA PRO A 204 1.89 -30.91 -17.37
C PRO A 204 2.90 -30.96 -18.53
N ARG A 205 3.76 -31.97 -18.53
CA ARG A 205 4.82 -32.12 -19.55
C ARG A 205 4.28 -32.21 -20.98
N GLU A 206 3.05 -32.68 -21.12
CA GLU A 206 2.37 -32.83 -22.42
C GLU A 206 2.01 -31.47 -23.05
N LEU A 207 1.55 -30.52 -22.21
CA LEU A 207 1.13 -29.16 -22.58
C LEU A 207 2.21 -28.12 -22.37
N ALA A 208 3.41 -28.54 -22.00
CA ALA A 208 4.53 -27.67 -21.71
C ALA A 208 5.08 -26.88 -22.93
N GLN A 209 4.56 -27.15 -24.14
CA GLN A 209 4.90 -26.44 -25.37
C GLN A 209 3.91 -25.28 -25.58
N GLU A 210 4.42 -24.10 -25.98
CA GLU A 210 3.58 -22.91 -26.18
C GLU A 210 2.45 -23.12 -27.18
N GLN A 211 2.73 -23.80 -28.30
CA GLN A 211 1.72 -24.10 -29.33
C GLN A 211 0.61 -25.01 -28.79
N ARG A 212 0.97 -26.05 -28.02
CA ARG A 212 -0.02 -26.97 -27.43
C ARG A 212 -0.83 -26.30 -26.33
N LEU A 213 -0.19 -25.48 -25.51
CA LEU A 213 -0.88 -24.71 -24.49
C LEU A 213 -1.86 -23.72 -25.12
N LYS A 214 -1.46 -23.05 -26.21
CA LYS A 214 -2.33 -22.20 -27.00
C LYS A 214 -3.54 -22.97 -27.54
N GLN A 215 -3.29 -24.09 -28.23
CA GLN A 215 -4.34 -24.95 -28.79
C GLN A 215 -5.32 -25.39 -27.69
N HIS A 216 -4.82 -25.81 -26.54
CA HIS A 216 -5.64 -26.23 -25.41
C HIS A 216 -6.62 -25.14 -24.95
N PHE A 217 -6.15 -23.90 -24.77
CA PHE A 217 -7.03 -22.79 -24.36
C PHE A 217 -8.04 -22.38 -25.44
N GLU A 218 -7.66 -22.48 -26.72
CA GLU A 218 -8.55 -22.20 -27.86
C GLU A 218 -9.62 -23.29 -28.04
N GLU A 219 -9.25 -24.57 -27.90
CA GLU A 219 -10.16 -25.73 -27.93
C GLU A 219 -11.18 -25.72 -26.80
N CYS A 220 -10.82 -25.19 -25.62
CA CYS A 220 -11.74 -25.00 -24.51
C CYS A 220 -12.80 -23.90 -24.75
N GLY A 221 -12.71 -23.15 -25.86
CA GLY A 221 -13.70 -22.13 -26.22
C GLY A 221 -13.66 -20.86 -25.34
N LEU A 222 -12.55 -20.61 -24.64
CA LEU A 222 -12.40 -19.46 -23.72
C LEU A 222 -12.11 -18.13 -24.44
N GLY A 223 -11.77 -18.20 -25.72
CA GLY A 223 -11.47 -17.05 -26.58
C GLY A 223 -10.13 -17.21 -27.30
N ARG A 224 -9.86 -16.31 -28.24
CA ARG A 224 -8.61 -16.34 -29.02
C ARG A 224 -7.41 -15.94 -28.16
N VAL A 225 -6.33 -16.70 -28.27
CA VAL A 225 -5.09 -16.46 -27.54
C VAL A 225 -4.14 -15.65 -28.42
N LEU A 226 -3.70 -14.51 -27.91
CA LEU A 226 -2.75 -13.60 -28.56
C LEU A 226 -1.32 -14.17 -28.48
N SER A 227 -0.83 -14.43 -27.25
CA SER A 227 0.51 -14.96 -27.00
C SER A 227 0.50 -15.95 -25.84
N VAL A 228 1.43 -16.90 -25.88
CA VAL A 228 1.74 -17.82 -24.79
C VAL A 228 3.23 -17.76 -24.55
N GLU A 229 3.63 -17.55 -23.30
CA GLU A 229 5.01 -17.39 -22.89
C GLU A 229 5.29 -18.36 -21.75
N VAL A 230 6.02 -19.44 -22.03
CA VAL A 230 6.41 -20.41 -21.00
C VAL A 230 7.67 -19.91 -20.31
N VAL A 231 7.60 -19.68 -18.99
CA VAL A 231 8.73 -19.14 -18.24
C VAL A 231 9.85 -20.18 -18.21
N PRO A 232 11.07 -19.85 -18.61
CA PRO A 232 12.18 -20.80 -18.55
C PRO A 232 12.86 -20.84 -17.17
N ARG A 233 13.42 -22.00 -16.81
CA ARG A 233 14.22 -22.14 -15.59
C ARG A 233 15.67 -21.72 -15.85
N ILE A 234 16.01 -20.45 -15.59
CA ILE A 234 17.33 -19.89 -15.96
C ILE A 234 18.16 -19.36 -14.78
N GLU A 235 18.40 -20.21 -13.79
CA GLU A 235 19.21 -19.86 -12.61
C GLU A 235 20.66 -19.47 -12.99
N ARG A 236 21.27 -20.20 -13.92
CA ARG A 236 22.66 -19.95 -14.37
C ARG A 236 22.83 -18.57 -15.03
N LEU A 237 21.87 -18.15 -15.84
CA LEU A 237 21.89 -16.84 -16.50
C LEU A 237 21.80 -15.71 -15.48
N GLY A 238 21.02 -15.88 -14.42
CA GLY A 238 20.98 -14.91 -13.33
C GLY A 238 22.32 -14.71 -12.64
N VAL A 239 23.10 -15.78 -12.47
CA VAL A 239 24.47 -15.69 -11.94
C VAL A 239 25.40 -14.95 -12.90
N LEU A 240 25.31 -15.23 -14.20
CA LEU A 240 26.11 -14.55 -15.24
C LEU A 240 25.79 -13.05 -15.33
N VAL A 241 24.51 -12.68 -15.37
CA VAL A 241 24.07 -11.27 -15.37
C VAL A 241 24.58 -10.54 -14.14
N ARG A 242 24.48 -11.16 -12.96
CA ARG A 242 24.98 -10.56 -11.70
C ARG A 242 26.51 -10.43 -11.70
N ARG A 243 27.23 -11.39 -12.27
CA ARG A 243 28.69 -11.34 -12.42
C ARG A 243 29.12 -10.23 -13.36
N ARG A 244 28.50 -10.13 -14.54
CA ARG A 244 28.70 -9.05 -15.52
C ARG A 244 28.48 -7.68 -14.87
N TYR A 245 27.40 -7.53 -14.11
CA TYR A 245 27.11 -6.31 -13.36
C TYR A 245 28.21 -5.96 -12.35
N ASN A 246 28.61 -6.90 -11.49
CA ASN A 246 29.63 -6.63 -10.47
C ASN A 246 30.97 -6.19 -11.09
N LEU A 247 31.28 -6.68 -12.30
CA LEU A 247 32.44 -6.22 -13.07
C LEU A 247 32.25 -4.81 -13.61
N LEU A 248 31.10 -4.53 -14.22
CA LEU A 248 30.75 -3.20 -14.72
C LEU A 248 30.81 -2.14 -13.62
N LYS A 249 30.25 -2.44 -12.44
CA LYS A 249 30.29 -1.54 -11.28
C LYS A 249 31.74 -1.19 -10.89
N ARG A 250 32.63 -2.18 -10.85
CA ARG A 250 34.05 -1.98 -10.52
C ARG A 250 34.78 -1.13 -11.58
N ILE A 251 34.41 -1.28 -12.86
CA ILE A 251 34.94 -0.45 -13.95
C ILE A 251 34.52 1.00 -13.73
N GLU A 252 33.23 1.26 -13.48
CA GLU A 252 32.70 2.60 -13.19
C GLU A 252 33.38 3.25 -11.98
N GLU A 253 33.56 2.49 -10.89
CA GLU A 253 34.26 2.95 -9.68
C GLU A 253 35.70 3.40 -9.98
N ILE A 254 36.45 2.63 -10.79
CA ILE A 254 37.84 2.97 -11.14
C ILE A 254 37.88 4.19 -12.06
N VAL A 255 37.02 4.25 -13.07
CA VAL A 255 36.98 5.38 -14.01
C VAL A 255 36.64 6.69 -13.29
N VAL A 256 35.68 6.65 -12.36
CA VAL A 256 35.34 7.80 -11.51
C VAL A 256 36.49 8.19 -10.60
N LEU A 257 37.25 7.24 -10.04
CA LEU A 257 38.44 7.55 -9.23
C LEU A 257 39.52 8.29 -10.04
N ILE A 258 39.59 8.05 -11.36
CA ILE A 258 40.54 8.69 -12.27
C ILE A 258 40.06 10.10 -12.68
N LEU A 259 38.82 10.20 -13.15
CA LEU A 259 38.26 11.39 -13.81
C LEU A 259 37.55 12.37 -12.85
N GLY A 260 37.05 11.88 -11.72
CA GLY A 260 36.11 12.61 -10.86
C GLY A 260 34.68 12.63 -11.41
N ASN A 261 33.70 12.99 -10.56
CA ASN A 261 32.31 13.21 -10.97
C ASN A 261 31.79 14.53 -10.33
N PRO A 262 31.53 15.59 -11.11
CA PRO A 262 31.71 15.71 -12.56
C PRO A 262 33.19 15.78 -12.98
N CYS A 263 33.48 15.39 -14.22
CA CYS A 263 34.82 15.49 -14.82
C CYS A 263 35.09 16.94 -15.25
N GLN A 264 36.17 17.53 -14.74
CA GLN A 264 36.57 18.93 -14.98
C GLN A 264 37.53 19.10 -16.17
N ALA A 265 37.90 18.02 -16.86
CA ALA A 265 38.92 18.08 -17.90
C ALA A 265 38.40 18.76 -19.19
N PRO A 266 39.16 19.69 -19.79
CA PRO A 266 38.75 20.36 -21.02
C PRO A 266 38.71 19.38 -22.20
N GLY A 267 37.60 19.38 -22.94
CA GLY A 267 37.39 18.48 -24.08
C GLY A 267 37.11 17.01 -23.70
N TYR A 268 36.68 16.75 -22.46
CA TYR A 268 36.15 15.44 -22.08
C TYR A 268 34.88 15.13 -22.90
N ASP A 269 34.91 13.99 -23.57
CA ASP A 269 33.77 13.42 -24.29
C ASP A 269 33.47 12.02 -23.72
N PRO A 270 32.33 11.85 -23.00
CA PRO A 270 31.97 10.58 -22.41
C PRO A 270 31.72 9.50 -23.47
N ASP A 271 31.17 9.85 -24.64
CA ASP A 271 30.80 8.86 -25.65
C ASP A 271 32.03 8.30 -26.37
N ALA A 272 33.04 9.15 -26.62
CA ALA A 272 34.35 8.71 -27.13
C ALA A 272 35.06 7.75 -26.16
N LEU A 273 35.01 8.01 -24.85
CA LEU A 273 35.60 7.09 -23.86
C LEU A 273 34.80 5.78 -23.77
N ARG A 274 33.48 5.87 -23.83
CA ARG A 274 32.59 4.71 -23.77
C ARG A 274 32.82 3.77 -24.93
N THR A 275 32.89 4.29 -26.15
CA THR A 275 33.14 3.51 -27.36
C THR A 275 34.49 2.79 -27.27
N GLN A 276 35.53 3.47 -26.80
CA GLN A 276 36.86 2.89 -26.63
C GLN A 276 36.91 1.78 -25.56
N LEU A 277 36.24 1.97 -24.42
CA LEU A 277 36.18 0.95 -23.35
C LEU A 277 35.28 -0.24 -23.70
N MET A 278 34.27 -0.04 -24.55
CA MET A 278 33.26 -1.04 -24.90
C MET A 278 33.52 -1.71 -26.26
N ALA A 279 34.55 -1.30 -27.01
CA ALA A 279 34.90 -1.93 -28.28
C ALA A 279 35.11 -3.45 -28.08
N HIS A 280 34.40 -4.25 -28.89
CA HIS A 280 34.48 -5.70 -28.88
C HIS A 280 35.60 -6.14 -29.82
N ASP A 281 36.58 -6.86 -29.28
CA ASP A 281 37.72 -7.36 -30.05
C ASP A 281 37.32 -8.56 -30.91
N HIS A 282 37.50 -8.48 -32.23
CA HIS A 282 37.47 -9.64 -33.12
C HIS A 282 38.85 -10.17 -33.54
N GLU A 283 39.95 -9.44 -33.31
CA GLU A 283 41.30 -9.89 -33.71
C GLU A 283 42.40 -9.37 -32.76
N ASP A 284 43.37 -10.23 -32.43
CA ASP A 284 44.45 -9.97 -31.47
C ASP A 284 45.43 -8.85 -31.90
N SER A 285 45.41 -8.41 -33.16
CA SER A 285 46.38 -7.45 -33.73
C SER A 285 46.11 -5.96 -33.42
N GLY A 286 44.89 -5.58 -33.04
CA GLY A 286 44.49 -4.18 -32.76
C GLY A 286 44.40 -3.81 -31.27
N THR A 287 44.56 -4.79 -30.38
CA THR A 287 44.22 -4.68 -28.95
C THR A 287 45.14 -3.79 -28.13
N GLU A 288 46.45 -3.79 -28.43
CA GLU A 288 47.42 -2.91 -27.76
C GLU A 288 47.19 -1.45 -28.17
N ALA A 289 46.97 -1.18 -29.47
CA ALA A 289 46.79 0.18 -29.98
C ALA A 289 45.52 0.86 -29.43
N HIS A 290 44.40 0.15 -29.35
CA HIS A 290 43.15 0.70 -28.80
C HIS A 290 43.26 0.98 -27.30
N TRP A 291 43.92 0.08 -26.57
CA TRP A 291 44.19 0.27 -25.15
C TRP A 291 45.17 1.41 -24.89
N GLU A 292 46.17 1.59 -25.76
CA GLU A 292 47.09 2.73 -25.72
C GLU A 292 46.34 4.06 -25.93
N GLN A 293 45.42 4.12 -26.90
CA GLN A 293 44.56 5.29 -27.08
C GLN A 293 43.70 5.56 -25.84
N THR A 294 43.07 4.53 -25.28
CA THR A 294 42.28 4.65 -24.03
C THR A 294 43.15 5.16 -22.88
N ARG A 295 44.38 4.63 -22.75
CA ARG A 295 45.35 5.07 -21.74
C ARG A 295 45.70 6.54 -21.93
N LEU A 296 46.00 6.98 -23.15
CA LEU A 296 46.30 8.38 -23.46
C LEU A 296 45.13 9.31 -23.11
N MET A 297 43.90 8.92 -23.44
CA MET A 297 42.68 9.65 -23.06
C MET A 297 42.54 9.77 -21.54
N LEU A 298 42.71 8.67 -20.81
CA LEU A 298 42.65 8.66 -19.34
C LEU A 298 43.76 9.50 -18.69
N HIS A 299 44.98 9.51 -19.24
CA HIS A 299 46.04 10.40 -18.76
C HIS A 299 45.71 11.87 -19.00
N ARG A 300 45.15 12.20 -20.16
CA ARG A 300 44.77 13.58 -20.52
C ARG A 300 43.63 14.11 -19.65
N TRP A 301 42.67 13.27 -19.31
CA TRP A 301 41.47 13.67 -18.56
C TRP A 301 41.51 13.36 -17.07
N ALA A 302 42.62 12.79 -16.56
CA ALA A 302 42.78 12.49 -15.15
C ALA A 302 42.73 13.75 -14.26
N LEU A 303 42.32 13.58 -13.01
CA LEU A 303 42.31 14.66 -12.03
C LEU A 303 43.71 15.30 -11.82
N PRO A 304 43.80 16.60 -11.50
CA PRO A 304 45.07 17.32 -11.39
C PRO A 304 46.11 16.69 -10.46
N TRP A 305 45.67 16.13 -9.33
CA TRP A 305 46.56 15.45 -8.37
C TRP A 305 47.28 14.20 -8.91
N PHE A 306 46.83 13.64 -10.04
CA PHE A 306 47.54 12.55 -10.74
C PHE A 306 48.69 13.04 -11.63
N HIS A 307 48.83 14.34 -11.91
CA HIS A 307 49.86 14.87 -12.80
C HIS A 307 51.27 14.91 -12.16
N ASN A 308 51.36 14.74 -10.84
CA ASN A 308 52.65 14.64 -10.14
C ASN A 308 53.32 13.27 -10.39
N ALA A 309 54.66 13.17 -10.33
CA ALA A 309 55.39 11.92 -10.58
C ALA A 309 54.97 10.71 -9.71
N ARG A 310 54.50 10.95 -8.48
CA ARG A 310 53.90 9.90 -7.62
C ARG A 310 52.45 9.60 -7.98
N GLY A 311 51.74 10.59 -8.51
CA GLY A 311 50.37 10.52 -9.01
C GLY A 311 50.30 9.71 -10.30
N THR A 312 51.20 9.95 -11.25
CA THR A 312 51.25 9.22 -12.53
C THR A 312 51.47 7.73 -12.29
N ARG A 313 52.41 7.35 -11.42
CA ARG A 313 52.58 5.93 -11.00
C ARG A 313 51.35 5.33 -10.30
N ARG A 314 50.52 6.13 -9.64
CA ARG A 314 49.24 5.66 -9.06
C ARG A 314 48.19 5.49 -10.14
N LEU A 315 48.11 6.43 -11.07
CA LEU A 315 47.23 6.40 -12.23
C LEU A 315 47.52 5.19 -13.11
N ASP A 316 48.79 4.95 -13.45
CA ASP A 316 49.22 3.76 -14.19
C ASP A 316 48.75 2.47 -13.51
N ARG A 317 48.92 2.36 -12.18
CA ARG A 317 48.40 1.20 -11.42
C ARG A 317 46.88 1.04 -11.48
N PHE A 318 46.11 2.13 -11.60
CA PHE A 318 44.66 2.06 -11.75
C PHE A 318 44.27 1.66 -13.17
N ILE A 319 44.94 2.21 -14.19
CA ILE A 319 44.76 1.85 -15.60
C ILE A 319 45.16 0.38 -15.83
N ASP A 320 46.28 -0.08 -15.27
CA ASP A 320 46.73 -1.48 -15.34
C ASP A 320 45.75 -2.44 -14.69
N LYS A 321 45.03 -2.00 -13.64
CA LYS A 321 43.92 -2.78 -13.04
C LYS A 321 42.67 -2.79 -13.90
N LEU A 322 42.44 -1.75 -14.70
CA LEU A 322 41.27 -1.61 -15.58
C LEU A 322 41.33 -2.61 -16.74
N LYS A 323 42.49 -2.78 -17.40
CA LYS A 323 42.71 -3.70 -18.54
C LYS A 323 42.17 -5.13 -18.28
N PRO A 324 42.56 -5.84 -17.20
CA PRO A 324 42.04 -7.19 -16.93
C PRO A 324 40.56 -7.20 -16.50
N LEU A 325 40.03 -6.12 -15.93
CA LEU A 325 38.62 -6.03 -15.56
C LEU A 325 37.73 -5.91 -16.80
N VAL A 326 38.11 -5.07 -17.76
CA VAL A 326 37.42 -4.90 -19.04
C VAL A 326 37.44 -6.21 -19.82
N ARG A 327 38.60 -6.90 -19.91
CA ARG A 327 38.69 -8.24 -20.53
C ARG A 327 37.75 -9.26 -19.88
N ARG A 328 37.68 -9.29 -18.55
CA ARG A 328 36.74 -10.17 -17.81
C ARG A 328 35.28 -9.79 -18.05
N PHE A 329 34.99 -8.50 -18.21
CA PHE A 329 33.64 -8.02 -18.54
C PHE A 329 33.24 -8.45 -19.95
N HIS A 330 34.10 -8.22 -20.95
CA HIS A 330 33.86 -8.65 -22.33
C HIS A 330 33.69 -10.15 -22.46
N HIS A 331 34.49 -10.95 -21.74
CA HIS A 331 34.30 -12.40 -21.70
C HIS A 331 32.98 -12.80 -21.03
N ALA A 332 32.59 -12.14 -19.93
CA ALA A 332 31.32 -12.42 -19.28
C ALA A 332 30.12 -12.00 -20.14
N ASP A 333 30.25 -10.90 -20.89
CA ASP A 333 29.24 -10.40 -21.81
C ASP A 333 29.11 -11.29 -23.05
N SER A 334 30.23 -11.72 -23.65
CA SER A 334 30.20 -12.63 -24.80
C SER A 334 29.58 -13.97 -24.44
N VAL A 335 29.93 -14.56 -23.29
CA VAL A 335 29.28 -15.78 -22.79
C VAL A 335 27.79 -15.56 -22.55
N LEU A 336 27.40 -14.40 -22.00
CA LEU A 336 26.01 -14.06 -21.76
C LEU A 336 25.22 -13.91 -23.07
N GLN A 337 25.79 -13.19 -24.04
CA GLN A 337 25.21 -13.00 -25.37
C GLN A 337 25.14 -14.33 -26.12
N GLN A 338 26.16 -15.18 -26.03
CA GLN A 338 26.15 -16.53 -26.60
C GLN A 338 25.03 -17.37 -25.98
N VAL A 339 24.89 -17.38 -24.65
CA VAL A 339 23.80 -18.11 -23.99
C VAL A 339 22.42 -17.56 -24.38
N ARG A 340 22.28 -16.23 -24.52
CA ARG A 340 21.04 -15.62 -25.03
C ARG A 340 20.78 -16.00 -26.50
N HIS A 341 21.81 -15.97 -27.34
CA HIS A 341 21.69 -16.32 -28.75
C HIS A 341 21.37 -17.81 -28.95
N GLU A 342 22.12 -18.70 -28.29
CA GLU A 342 21.83 -20.13 -28.22
C GLU A 342 20.41 -20.37 -27.70
N TRP A 343 19.96 -19.60 -26.70
CA TRP A 343 18.59 -19.68 -26.23
C TRP A 343 17.59 -19.43 -27.36
N PHE A 344 17.71 -18.34 -28.10
CA PHE A 344 16.79 -18.00 -29.20
C PHE A 344 16.93 -18.94 -30.42
N VAL A 345 18.14 -19.42 -30.72
CA VAL A 345 18.40 -20.33 -31.86
C VAL A 345 17.95 -21.76 -31.55
N SER A 346 18.14 -22.22 -30.31
CA SER A 346 17.68 -23.56 -29.87
C SER A 346 16.21 -23.58 -29.44
N TYR A 347 15.52 -22.43 -29.49
CA TYR A 347 14.12 -22.31 -29.17
C TYR A 347 13.24 -22.89 -30.30
N ASP A 348 13.20 -24.22 -30.37
CA ASP A 348 12.43 -24.95 -31.39
C ASP A 348 11.00 -25.28 -30.93
N GLY A 349 10.54 -24.69 -29.81
CA GLY A 349 9.27 -25.00 -29.14
C GLY A 349 9.13 -26.46 -28.63
N ARG A 350 10.14 -27.31 -28.85
CA ARG A 350 10.09 -28.77 -28.63
C ARG A 350 10.96 -29.30 -27.47
N SER A 351 11.85 -28.51 -26.89
CA SER A 351 12.91 -29.00 -25.97
C SER A 351 12.52 -29.08 -24.48
N GLU A 352 13.02 -30.10 -23.78
CA GLU A 352 12.80 -30.57 -22.39
C GLU A 352 13.18 -29.59 -21.24
N ARG A 353 13.06 -28.27 -21.45
CA ARG A 353 13.45 -27.25 -20.46
C ARG A 353 12.30 -26.35 -20.00
N SER A 354 11.06 -26.75 -20.26
CA SER A 354 9.86 -26.07 -19.82
C SER A 354 9.77 -26.02 -18.29
N SER A 355 9.53 -24.83 -17.73
CA SER A 355 9.10 -24.77 -16.34
C SER A 355 7.63 -25.13 -16.23
N THR A 356 7.18 -25.37 -15.01
CA THR A 356 5.77 -25.62 -14.70
C THR A 356 4.92 -24.35 -14.74
N VAL A 357 5.44 -23.23 -15.25
CA VAL A 357 4.77 -21.92 -15.21
C VAL A 357 4.82 -21.24 -16.58
N GLY A 358 3.70 -20.68 -16.99
CA GLY A 358 3.58 -19.89 -18.21
C GLY A 358 2.55 -18.77 -18.07
N PHE A 359 2.60 -17.82 -18.99
CA PHE A 359 1.64 -16.73 -19.11
C PHE A 359 0.90 -16.87 -20.43
N VAL A 360 -0.43 -16.73 -20.38
CA VAL A 360 -1.30 -16.83 -21.55
C VAL A 360 -2.03 -15.50 -21.68
N THR A 361 -1.82 -14.81 -22.79
CA THR A 361 -2.44 -13.51 -23.07
C THR A 361 -3.55 -13.69 -24.09
N PHE A 362 -4.76 -13.30 -23.72
CA PHE A 362 -5.94 -13.35 -24.60
C PHE A 362 -6.10 -12.05 -25.40
N GLU A 363 -6.89 -12.09 -26.45
CA GLU A 363 -7.28 -10.88 -27.20
C GLU A 363 -8.16 -9.95 -26.35
N ASN A 364 -9.09 -10.54 -25.57
CA ASN A 364 -10.05 -9.84 -24.72
C ASN A 364 -9.78 -10.09 -23.23
N ALA A 365 -9.95 -9.04 -22.41
CA ALA A 365 -9.82 -9.17 -20.95
C ALA A 365 -10.91 -10.05 -20.33
N SER A 366 -12.12 -10.05 -20.88
CA SER A 366 -13.21 -10.92 -20.44
C SER A 366 -12.82 -12.40 -20.53
N SER A 367 -12.15 -12.82 -21.61
CA SER A 367 -11.63 -14.19 -21.78
C SER A 367 -10.62 -14.57 -20.71
N ALA A 368 -9.72 -13.66 -20.34
CA ALA A 368 -8.75 -13.88 -19.26
C ALA A 368 -9.43 -14.09 -17.89
N HIS A 369 -10.46 -13.29 -17.61
CA HIS A 369 -11.29 -13.44 -16.40
C HIS A 369 -12.06 -14.77 -16.38
N LEU A 370 -12.62 -15.20 -17.51
CA LEU A 370 -13.30 -16.50 -17.63
C LEU A 370 -12.32 -17.67 -17.48
N ALA A 371 -11.16 -17.60 -18.12
CA ALA A 371 -10.12 -18.62 -18.03
C ALA A 371 -9.64 -18.83 -16.59
N ALA A 372 -9.49 -17.75 -15.82
CA ALA A 372 -9.10 -17.81 -14.41
C ALA A 372 -10.19 -18.34 -13.46
N GLN A 373 -11.44 -18.43 -13.92
CA GLN A 373 -12.55 -19.02 -13.16
C GLN A 373 -12.88 -20.45 -13.60
N SER A 374 -12.52 -20.82 -14.82
CA SER A 374 -12.77 -22.16 -15.39
C SER A 374 -11.71 -23.18 -14.97
N PHE A 375 -12.12 -24.44 -14.84
CA PHE A 375 -11.21 -25.57 -14.69
C PHE A 375 -10.88 -26.14 -16.08
N THR A 376 -9.63 -26.00 -16.52
CA THR A 376 -9.23 -26.33 -17.91
C THR A 376 -8.73 -27.76 -18.08
N PHE A 377 -8.23 -28.41 -17.02
CA PHE A 377 -7.56 -29.71 -17.10
C PHE A 377 -8.12 -30.71 -16.10
N SER A 378 -8.27 -31.99 -16.44
CA SER A 378 -9.00 -32.97 -15.62
C SER A 378 -8.34 -33.33 -14.28
N GLN A 379 -7.01 -33.22 -14.16
CA GLN A 379 -6.29 -33.60 -12.93
C GLN A 379 -6.25 -32.46 -11.91
N PRO A 380 -6.54 -32.73 -10.63
CA PRO A 380 -6.40 -31.73 -9.58
C PRO A 380 -4.93 -31.37 -9.36
N PHE A 381 -4.65 -30.11 -9.02
CA PHE A 381 -3.31 -29.52 -8.78
C PHE A 381 -2.42 -29.31 -10.01
N GLU A 382 -2.87 -29.68 -11.20
CA GLU A 382 -2.25 -29.33 -12.48
C GLU A 382 -3.00 -28.17 -13.15
N MET A 383 -2.32 -27.42 -14.03
CA MET A 383 -2.91 -26.33 -14.80
C MET A 383 -3.73 -25.34 -13.96
N ARG A 384 -3.19 -24.91 -12.81
CA ARG A 384 -3.86 -23.89 -12.00
C ARG A 384 -3.71 -22.54 -12.68
N VAL A 385 -4.85 -21.98 -13.07
CA VAL A 385 -4.99 -20.72 -13.78
C VAL A 385 -5.38 -19.61 -12.80
N ASP A 386 -4.59 -18.55 -12.71
CA ASP A 386 -4.83 -17.37 -11.85
C ASP A 386 -4.57 -16.11 -12.68
N LEU A 387 -5.36 -15.03 -12.51
CA LEU A 387 -5.12 -13.75 -13.20
C LEU A 387 -3.66 -13.31 -13.04
N ALA A 388 -3.02 -12.90 -14.14
CA ALA A 388 -1.62 -12.53 -14.11
C ALA A 388 -1.42 -11.24 -13.31
N SER A 389 -0.47 -11.26 -12.37
CA SER A 389 0.02 -10.03 -11.75
C SER A 389 0.79 -9.20 -12.76
N GLU A 390 0.88 -7.88 -12.62
CA GLU A 390 1.70 -7.03 -13.48
C GLU A 390 3.15 -7.55 -13.58
N PRO A 391 3.85 -7.43 -14.74
CA PRO A 391 5.23 -7.90 -14.90
C PRO A 391 6.21 -7.37 -13.84
N ARG A 392 6.00 -6.13 -13.37
CA ARG A 392 6.79 -5.50 -12.28
C ARG A 392 6.57 -6.16 -10.91
N ASP A 393 5.39 -6.73 -10.70
CA ASP A 393 4.98 -7.41 -9.46
C ASP A 393 5.51 -8.85 -9.40
N VAL A 394 5.68 -9.51 -10.55
CA VAL A 394 6.19 -10.89 -10.63
C VAL A 394 7.61 -10.99 -10.05
N PHE A 395 7.81 -11.91 -9.12
CA PHE A 395 9.12 -12.22 -8.55
C PHE A 395 9.80 -13.35 -9.35
N TRP A 396 10.37 -12.97 -10.49
CA TRP A 396 10.97 -13.88 -11.49
C TRP A 396 11.93 -14.94 -10.94
N GLN A 397 12.70 -14.63 -9.90
CA GLN A 397 13.67 -15.57 -9.31
C GLN A 397 13.00 -16.76 -8.57
N LEU A 398 11.77 -16.60 -8.10
CA LEU A 398 11.05 -17.61 -7.30
C LEU A 398 9.85 -18.19 -8.04
N VAL A 399 9.50 -17.64 -9.21
CA VAL A 399 8.29 -17.99 -9.94
C VAL A 399 8.29 -19.46 -10.38
N THR A 400 9.45 -20.01 -10.77
CA THR A 400 9.63 -21.37 -11.29
C THR A 400 9.81 -22.45 -10.22
N LEU A 401 9.70 -22.11 -8.92
CA LEU A 401 9.89 -23.08 -7.84
C LEU A 401 8.80 -24.18 -7.86
N PRO A 402 9.17 -25.47 -7.68
CA PRO A 402 8.19 -26.54 -7.61
C PRO A 402 7.33 -26.45 -6.33
N GLN A 403 6.10 -26.96 -6.41
CA GLN A 403 5.12 -26.85 -5.31
C GLN A 403 5.55 -27.60 -4.04
N SER A 404 6.21 -28.76 -4.17
CA SER A 404 6.74 -29.53 -3.03
C SER A 404 7.78 -28.73 -2.23
N SER A 405 8.70 -28.04 -2.92
CA SER A 405 9.70 -27.18 -2.26
C SER A 405 9.03 -26.00 -1.55
N ARG A 406 7.99 -25.40 -2.14
CA ARG A 406 7.24 -24.31 -1.51
C ARG A 406 6.51 -24.77 -0.24
N LEU A 407 5.92 -25.96 -0.26
CA LEU A 407 5.24 -26.50 0.91
C LEU A 407 6.22 -26.69 2.09
N MET A 408 7.39 -27.30 1.82
CA MET A 408 8.45 -27.45 2.84
C MET A 408 8.94 -26.09 3.35
N ARG A 409 9.18 -25.13 2.46
CA ARG A 409 9.60 -23.76 2.83
C ARG A 409 8.53 -23.02 3.64
N THR A 410 7.27 -23.23 3.34
CA THR A 410 6.14 -22.64 4.07
C THR A 410 6.05 -23.23 5.48
N LEU A 411 6.21 -24.55 5.62
CA LEU A 411 6.29 -25.20 6.94
C LEU A 411 7.48 -24.66 7.74
N LEU A 412 8.66 -24.55 7.13
CA LEU A 412 9.85 -23.99 7.79
C LEU A 412 9.65 -22.52 8.18
N SER A 413 9.01 -21.71 7.35
CA SER A 413 8.72 -20.31 7.66
C SER A 413 7.70 -20.18 8.79
N LEU A 414 6.69 -21.07 8.83
CA LEU A 414 5.72 -21.11 9.92
C LEU A 414 6.36 -21.51 11.24
N THR A 415 7.19 -22.56 11.26
CA THR A 415 7.87 -23.01 12.49
C THR A 415 8.83 -21.94 13.01
N THR A 416 9.63 -21.34 12.13
CA THR A 416 10.51 -20.21 12.50
C THR A 416 9.74 -18.98 12.97
N TYR A 417 8.58 -18.68 12.39
CA TYR A 417 7.70 -17.61 12.86
C TYR A 417 7.15 -17.88 14.28
N ILE A 418 6.72 -19.11 14.59
CA ILE A 418 6.26 -19.48 15.93
C ILE A 418 7.39 -19.39 16.95
N LEU A 419 8.58 -19.92 16.60
CA LEU A 419 9.78 -19.81 17.43
C LEU A 419 10.17 -18.35 17.68
N MET A 420 10.08 -17.51 16.64
CA MET A 420 10.34 -16.07 16.75
C MET A 420 9.36 -15.39 17.72
N LEU A 421 8.07 -15.73 17.70
CA LEU A 421 7.09 -15.20 18.66
C LEU A 421 7.45 -15.52 20.11
N LEU A 422 7.80 -16.78 20.39
CA LEU A 422 8.20 -17.21 21.74
C LEU A 422 9.51 -16.54 22.18
N TYR A 423 10.49 -16.44 21.28
CA TYR A 423 11.75 -15.75 21.54
C TYR A 423 11.54 -14.27 21.82
N TRP A 424 10.63 -13.61 21.12
CA TRP A 424 10.38 -12.18 21.33
C TRP A 424 9.79 -11.90 22.71
N LEU A 425 8.95 -12.81 23.21
CA LEU A 425 8.38 -12.72 24.55
C LEU A 425 9.47 -12.83 25.62
N THR A 426 10.38 -13.79 25.50
CA THR A 426 11.49 -13.95 26.46
C THR A 426 12.45 -12.77 26.41
N LEU A 427 12.74 -12.28 25.20
CA LEU A 427 13.62 -11.12 25.00
C LEU A 427 13.02 -9.84 25.59
N ALA A 428 11.73 -9.56 25.36
CA ALA A 428 11.05 -8.41 25.93
C ALA A 428 11.07 -8.42 27.47
N PHE A 429 10.88 -9.60 28.07
CA PHE A 429 10.98 -9.79 29.52
C PHE A 429 12.39 -9.47 30.04
N LEU A 430 13.42 -10.11 29.48
CA LEU A 430 14.81 -9.89 29.89
C LEU A 430 15.22 -8.42 29.75
N LEU A 431 14.88 -7.81 28.63
CA LEU A 431 15.20 -6.41 28.36
C LEU A 431 14.52 -5.47 29.36
N SER A 432 13.25 -5.73 29.71
CA SER A 432 12.55 -4.95 30.74
C SER A 432 13.21 -5.07 32.11
N THR A 433 13.77 -6.24 32.46
CA THR A 433 14.49 -6.41 33.72
C THR A 433 15.84 -5.68 33.72
N LEU A 434 16.60 -5.77 32.63
CA LEU A 434 17.91 -5.11 32.48
C LEU A 434 17.82 -3.58 32.51
N VAL A 435 16.71 -3.03 32.00
CA VAL A 435 16.46 -1.59 31.92
C VAL A 435 15.70 -1.06 33.15
N SER A 436 15.43 -1.90 34.16
CA SER A 436 14.87 -1.44 35.42
C SER A 436 15.84 -0.47 36.11
N MET A 437 15.29 0.54 36.80
CA MET A 437 16.09 1.53 37.54
C MET A 437 17.06 0.87 38.53
N ASP A 438 16.69 -0.26 39.12
CA ASP A 438 17.54 -0.96 40.08
C ASP A 438 18.71 -1.69 39.43
N SER A 439 18.55 -2.16 38.19
CA SER A 439 19.66 -2.74 37.40
C SER A 439 20.56 -1.66 36.81
N LEU A 440 19.97 -0.54 36.36
CA LEU A 440 20.70 0.62 35.84
C LEU A 440 21.61 1.24 36.90
N LYS A 441 21.20 1.28 38.17
CA LYS A 441 22.06 1.74 39.29
C LYS A 441 23.36 0.95 39.41
N THR A 442 23.32 -0.37 39.16
CA THR A 442 24.48 -1.25 39.27
C THR A 442 25.50 -0.99 38.16
N TYR A 443 25.04 -0.69 36.93
CA TYR A 443 25.91 -0.43 35.79
C TYR A 443 26.30 1.05 35.64
N PHE A 444 25.41 1.97 35.99
CA PHE A 444 25.58 3.42 35.92
C PHE A 444 25.32 4.06 37.29
N PRO A 445 26.30 4.06 38.21
CA PRO A 445 26.11 4.55 39.58
C PRO A 445 25.83 6.05 39.69
N TRP A 446 26.12 6.84 38.65
CA TRP A 446 25.84 8.29 38.58
C TRP A 446 24.39 8.61 38.16
N LEU A 447 23.66 7.64 37.61
CA LEU A 447 22.31 7.81 37.11
C LEU A 447 21.26 8.10 38.20
N PRO A 448 21.27 7.44 39.38
CA PRO A 448 20.33 7.75 40.47
C PRO A 448 20.44 9.20 40.94
N ASP A 449 21.66 9.73 41.11
CA ASP A 449 21.88 11.12 41.55
C ASP A 449 21.28 12.14 40.57
N LEU A 450 21.39 11.86 39.27
CA LEU A 450 20.81 12.70 38.21
C LEU A 450 19.28 12.55 38.13
N ALA A 451 18.76 11.34 38.35
CA ALA A 451 17.33 11.07 38.37
C ALA A 451 16.64 11.71 39.57
N GLU A 452 17.28 11.73 40.74
CA GLU A 452 16.75 12.40 41.94
C GLU A 452 16.76 13.92 41.80
N LYS A 453 17.75 14.48 41.09
CA LYS A 453 17.84 15.92 40.82
C LYS A 453 16.69 16.45 39.96
N ASN A 454 16.18 15.65 39.02
CA ASN A 454 15.13 16.04 38.08
C ASN A 454 14.03 14.97 37.95
N ARG A 455 12.81 15.29 38.41
CA ARG A 455 11.62 14.42 38.28
C ARG A 455 11.37 13.95 36.84
N TRP A 456 11.70 14.79 35.85
CA TRP A 456 11.62 14.47 34.43
C TRP A 456 12.59 13.39 33.97
N ILE A 457 13.83 13.42 34.46
CA ILE A 457 14.86 12.43 34.12
C ILE A 457 14.50 11.09 34.74
N LYS A 458 14.03 11.08 35.99
CA LYS A 458 13.50 9.88 36.64
C LYS A 458 12.33 9.28 35.87
N ALA A 459 11.35 10.09 35.46
CA ALA A 459 10.20 9.62 34.67
C ALA A 459 10.60 9.09 33.29
N LEU A 460 11.54 9.74 32.61
CA LEU A 460 12.06 9.29 31.32
C LEU A 460 12.72 7.92 31.45
N PHE A 461 13.63 7.74 32.42
CA PHE A 461 14.31 6.46 32.59
C PHE A 461 13.40 5.35 33.10
N GLN A 462 12.44 5.67 33.97
CA GLN A 462 11.56 4.68 34.59
C GLN A 462 10.44 4.18 33.65
N TYR A 463 9.88 5.05 32.80
CA TYR A 463 8.72 4.71 31.96
C TYR A 463 9.02 4.70 30.45
N THR A 464 9.92 5.58 29.99
CA THR A 464 10.16 5.76 28.55
C THR A 464 11.21 4.79 28.02
N THR A 465 12.26 4.48 28.79
CA THR A 465 13.36 3.62 28.31
C THR A 465 12.94 2.19 27.95
N PRO A 466 12.16 1.45 28.77
CA PRO A 466 11.71 0.11 28.40
C PRO A 466 10.81 0.12 27.15
N THR A 467 9.92 1.12 27.07
CA THR A 467 8.98 1.32 25.96
C THR A 467 9.72 1.68 24.67
N PHE A 468 10.71 2.57 24.75
CA PHE A 468 11.57 2.96 23.64
C PHE A 468 12.39 1.76 23.15
N MET A 469 13.01 1.00 24.05
CA MET A 469 13.84 -0.14 23.66
C MET A 469 13.01 -1.28 23.07
N LEU A 470 11.80 -1.53 23.59
CA LEU A 470 10.83 -2.42 22.98
C LEU A 470 10.38 -1.94 21.60
N SER A 471 10.18 -0.63 21.42
CA SER A 471 9.82 -0.06 20.11
C SER A 471 10.94 -0.20 19.07
N LEU A 472 12.20 0.02 19.48
CA LEU A 472 13.38 -0.15 18.64
C LEU A 472 13.54 -1.62 18.21
N MET A 473 13.31 -2.54 19.16
CA MET A 473 13.29 -3.96 18.88
C MET A 473 12.20 -4.28 17.85
N ASN A 474 10.97 -3.82 18.07
CA ASN A 474 9.84 -4.04 17.17
C ASN A 474 10.05 -3.47 15.76
N ALA A 475 10.90 -2.46 15.58
CA ALA A 475 11.25 -1.92 14.27
C ALA A 475 12.01 -2.94 13.39
N CYS A 476 12.69 -3.92 13.98
CA CYS A 476 13.41 -4.99 13.25
C CYS A 476 12.48 -6.09 12.71
N VAL A 477 11.33 -6.30 13.35
CA VAL A 477 10.38 -7.38 13.04
C VAL A 477 9.91 -7.39 11.57
N PRO A 478 9.41 -6.28 10.99
CA PRO A 478 8.94 -6.29 9.60
C PRO A 478 10.04 -6.66 8.60
N TYR A 479 11.31 -6.34 8.88
CA TYR A 479 12.45 -6.75 8.04
C TYR A 479 12.68 -8.27 8.11
N ILE A 480 12.63 -8.85 9.31
CA ILE A 480 12.76 -10.29 9.52
C ILE A 480 11.60 -11.04 8.84
N LEU A 481 10.36 -10.56 9.00
CA LEU A 481 9.18 -11.13 8.37
C LEU A 481 9.24 -11.05 6.84
N THR A 482 9.76 -9.95 6.29
CA THR A 482 9.97 -9.82 4.84
C THR A 482 11.01 -10.81 4.34
N TRP A 483 12.08 -11.04 5.09
CA TRP A 483 13.07 -12.07 4.77
C TRP A 483 12.46 -13.48 4.80
N LEU A 484 11.69 -13.81 5.84
CA LEU A 484 10.94 -15.07 5.95
C LEU A 484 10.00 -15.27 4.76
N ALA A 485 9.20 -14.27 4.40
CA ALA A 485 8.26 -14.35 3.28
C ALA A 485 8.97 -14.56 1.92
N ARG A 486 10.18 -14.02 1.74
CA ARG A 486 11.00 -14.31 0.55
C ARG A 486 11.51 -15.75 0.52
N LEU A 487 11.82 -16.34 1.68
CA LEU A 487 12.25 -17.75 1.76
C LEU A 487 11.14 -18.72 1.36
N GLU A 488 9.87 -18.39 1.59
CA GLU A 488 8.70 -19.22 1.26
C GLU A 488 8.55 -19.50 -0.24
N GLY A 489 9.09 -18.63 -1.11
CA GLY A 489 8.93 -18.78 -2.55
C GLY A 489 7.57 -18.28 -3.07
N ILE A 490 7.04 -17.20 -2.48
CA ILE A 490 5.85 -16.50 -2.97
C ILE A 490 6.14 -15.88 -4.36
N ARG A 491 5.15 -15.93 -5.28
CA ARG A 491 5.33 -15.61 -6.72
C ARG A 491 5.35 -14.13 -7.05
N SER A 492 4.63 -13.29 -6.29
CA SER A 492 4.51 -11.85 -6.54
C SER A 492 4.96 -11.03 -5.33
N ARG A 493 5.37 -9.78 -5.56
CA ARG A 493 5.80 -8.85 -4.52
C ARG A 493 4.61 -8.36 -3.68
N SER A 494 3.45 -8.18 -4.31
CA SER A 494 2.18 -7.90 -3.67
C SER A 494 1.80 -8.96 -2.65
N ALA A 495 1.85 -10.24 -3.02
CA ALA A 495 1.53 -11.35 -2.12
C ALA A 495 2.56 -11.50 -0.99
N ILE A 496 3.84 -11.16 -1.24
CA ILE A 496 4.85 -11.07 -0.17
C ILE A 496 4.43 -10.01 0.84
N GLN A 497 4.09 -8.80 0.38
CA GLN A 497 3.66 -7.73 1.29
C GLN A 497 2.37 -8.09 2.04
N GLU A 498 1.38 -8.71 1.39
CA GLU A 498 0.15 -9.18 2.04
C GLU A 498 0.45 -10.21 3.15
N SER A 499 1.32 -11.19 2.88
CA SER A 499 1.74 -12.18 3.88
C SER A 499 2.44 -11.52 5.08
N VAL A 500 3.32 -10.55 4.83
CA VAL A 500 4.03 -9.81 5.88
C VAL A 500 3.07 -8.96 6.70
N VAL A 501 2.13 -8.25 6.07
CA VAL A 501 1.10 -7.43 6.76
C VAL A 501 0.29 -8.30 7.71
N ARG A 502 -0.19 -9.46 7.23
CA ARG A 502 -0.96 -10.40 8.05
C ARG A 502 -0.15 -10.93 9.23
N ARG A 503 1.11 -11.35 9.01
CA ARG A 503 1.98 -11.86 10.09
C ARG A 503 2.37 -10.76 11.07
N TYR A 504 2.69 -9.57 10.59
CA TYR A 504 3.10 -8.48 11.44
C TYR A 504 1.92 -7.96 12.28
N TYR A 505 0.73 -7.87 11.70
CA TYR A 505 -0.49 -7.57 12.44
C TYR A 505 -0.77 -8.61 13.54
N LEU A 506 -0.68 -9.92 13.23
CA LEU A 506 -0.84 -10.98 14.23
C LEU A 506 0.25 -10.93 15.30
N PHE A 507 1.49 -10.63 14.92
CA PHE A 507 2.60 -10.44 15.84
C PHE A 507 2.34 -9.29 16.81
N LEU A 508 1.91 -8.13 16.29
CA LEU A 508 1.58 -6.96 17.10
C LEU A 508 0.39 -7.23 18.03
N LEU A 509 -0.65 -7.86 17.52
CA LEU A 509 -1.83 -8.25 18.28
C LEU A 509 -1.46 -9.18 19.45
N SER A 510 -0.68 -10.22 19.19
CA SER A 510 -0.26 -11.15 20.23
C SER A 510 0.68 -10.49 21.24
N ASN A 511 1.72 -9.78 20.80
CA ASN A 511 2.75 -9.23 21.70
C ASN A 511 2.30 -7.98 22.47
N VAL A 512 1.65 -7.04 21.79
CA VAL A 512 1.29 -5.74 22.38
C VAL A 512 -0.05 -5.81 23.10
N LEU A 513 -1.06 -6.46 22.50
CA LEU A 513 -2.40 -6.49 23.09
C LEU A 513 -2.54 -7.66 24.08
N LEU A 514 -2.19 -8.90 23.72
CA LEU A 514 -2.44 -10.06 24.59
C LEU A 514 -1.34 -10.28 25.63
N ILE A 515 -0.08 -10.30 25.20
CA ILE A 515 1.05 -10.67 26.07
C ILE A 515 1.33 -9.55 27.07
N PHE A 516 1.38 -8.28 26.68
CA PHE A 516 1.61 -7.20 27.66
C PHE A 516 0.52 -7.14 28.75
N THR A 517 -0.74 -7.41 28.40
CA THR A 517 -1.84 -7.46 29.38
C THR A 517 -1.79 -8.70 30.26
N ILE A 518 -1.42 -9.85 29.71
CA ILE A 518 -1.39 -11.13 30.41
C ILE A 518 -0.14 -11.27 31.27
N SER A 519 1.04 -10.86 30.78
CA SER A 519 2.32 -11.06 31.46
C SER A 519 2.40 -10.36 32.81
N ARG A 520 1.89 -9.11 32.94
CA ARG A 520 1.82 -8.44 34.26
C ARG A 520 0.92 -9.19 35.23
N ALA A 521 -0.21 -9.71 34.76
CA ALA A 521 -1.18 -10.45 35.58
C ALA A 521 -0.65 -11.83 36.01
N VAL A 522 -0.03 -12.58 35.08
CA VAL A 522 0.55 -13.90 35.35
C VAL A 522 1.71 -13.80 36.33
N LEU A 523 2.59 -12.81 36.17
CA LEU A 523 3.79 -12.69 37.01
C LEU A 523 3.46 -12.25 38.44
N ALA A 524 2.47 -11.38 38.63
CA ALA A 524 2.06 -10.92 39.96
C ALA A 524 1.38 -12.03 40.79
N ASP A 525 0.63 -12.91 40.12
CA ASP A 525 -0.19 -13.93 40.77
C ASP A 525 0.30 -15.37 40.49
N TYR A 526 1.53 -15.57 39.99
CA TYR A 526 2.04 -16.87 39.51
C TYR A 526 1.83 -18.04 40.49
N SER A 527 2.06 -17.82 41.79
CA SER A 527 1.83 -18.83 42.82
C SER A 527 0.37 -19.32 42.86
N LYS A 528 -0.58 -18.39 42.72
CA LYS A 528 -2.02 -18.69 42.71
C LYS A 528 -2.45 -19.47 41.46
N TRP A 529 -1.74 -19.30 40.34
CA TRP A 529 -2.04 -20.01 39.08
C TRP A 529 -1.63 -21.48 39.15
N VAL A 530 -0.46 -21.76 39.74
CA VAL A 530 0.06 -23.12 39.91
C VAL A 530 -0.82 -23.90 40.87
N GLU A 531 -1.32 -23.25 41.93
CA GLU A 531 -2.19 -23.89 42.93
C GLU A 531 -3.61 -24.15 42.39
N ASN A 532 -4.18 -23.24 41.58
CA ASN A 532 -5.56 -23.35 41.10
C ASN A 532 -5.73 -22.88 39.64
N PRO A 533 -5.52 -23.75 38.64
CA PRO A 533 -5.64 -23.38 37.22
C PRO A 533 -7.09 -22.99 36.82
N ALA A 534 -8.09 -23.39 37.60
CA ALA A 534 -9.49 -23.00 37.37
C ALA A 534 -9.74 -21.49 37.59
N LEU A 535 -8.85 -20.78 38.30
CA LEU A 535 -8.97 -19.33 38.54
C LEU A 535 -8.44 -18.49 37.38
N ILE A 536 -7.75 -19.08 36.41
CA ILE A 536 -7.11 -18.37 35.28
C ILE A 536 -8.09 -17.49 34.50
N PRO A 537 -9.27 -17.99 34.05
CA PRO A 537 -10.21 -17.15 33.31
C PRO A 537 -10.77 -16.00 34.16
N ARG A 538 -10.95 -16.23 35.47
CA ARG A 538 -11.48 -15.24 36.42
C ARG A 538 -10.47 -14.11 36.64
N LEU A 539 -9.20 -14.45 36.85
CA LEU A 539 -8.11 -13.47 37.02
C LEU A 539 -7.82 -12.69 35.74
N LEU A 540 -7.89 -13.35 34.59
CA LEU A 540 -7.70 -12.69 33.31
C LEU A 540 -8.79 -11.62 33.06
N ALA A 541 -10.04 -11.97 33.33
CA ALA A 541 -11.16 -11.07 33.12
C ALA A 541 -11.20 -9.88 34.11
N THR A 542 -10.61 -10.00 35.31
CA THR A 542 -10.50 -8.87 36.26
C THR A 542 -9.36 -7.91 35.91
N ARG A 543 -8.29 -8.40 35.28
CA ARG A 543 -7.09 -7.62 34.94
C ARG A 543 -7.12 -7.01 33.53
N LEU A 544 -7.91 -7.56 32.60
CA LEU A 544 -8.02 -6.98 31.25
C LEU A 544 -8.51 -5.52 31.24
N PRO A 545 -9.52 -5.13 32.05
CA PRO A 545 -9.99 -3.75 32.11
C PRO A 545 -8.98 -2.77 32.70
N THR A 546 -8.16 -3.19 33.67
CA THR A 546 -7.16 -2.33 34.32
C THR A 546 -6.04 -1.92 33.35
N ALA A 547 -5.93 -2.56 32.18
CA ALA A 547 -5.00 -2.16 31.14
C ALA A 547 -5.52 -1.04 30.22
N ALA A 548 -6.79 -0.63 30.33
CA ALA A 548 -7.38 0.39 29.46
C ALA A 548 -6.63 1.74 29.47
N PRO A 549 -6.20 2.30 30.63
CA PRO A 549 -5.47 3.57 30.66
C PRO A 549 -4.15 3.52 29.86
N PHE A 550 -3.40 2.43 29.97
CA PHE A 550 -2.18 2.21 29.18
C PHE A 550 -2.44 2.29 27.67
N PHE A 551 -3.55 1.74 27.20
CA PHE A 551 -3.91 1.78 25.78
C PHE A 551 -4.42 3.16 25.34
N LEU A 552 -5.03 3.95 26.23
CA LEU A 552 -5.33 5.35 25.94
C LEU A 552 -4.04 6.15 25.73
N ASP A 553 -3.06 5.98 26.63
CA ASP A 553 -1.73 6.60 26.53
C ASP A 553 -1.00 6.18 25.25
N TYR A 554 -1.13 4.90 24.87
CA TYR A 554 -0.59 4.35 23.63
C TYR A 554 -1.18 5.05 22.41
N VAL A 555 -2.51 5.18 22.32
CA VAL A 555 -3.17 5.85 21.20
C VAL A 555 -2.78 7.33 21.14
N ILE A 556 -2.67 8.02 22.27
CA ILE A 556 -2.23 9.42 22.35
C ILE A 556 -0.80 9.58 21.82
N LEU A 557 0.13 8.74 22.28
CA LEU A 557 1.53 8.78 21.85
C LEU A 557 1.63 8.56 20.33
N PHE A 558 0.90 7.57 19.81
CA PHE A 558 0.94 7.27 18.39
C PHE A 558 0.22 8.31 17.52
N ALA A 559 -0.83 8.96 18.04
CA ALA A 559 -1.54 10.03 17.34
C ALA A 559 -0.72 11.32 17.27
N LEU A 560 -0.25 11.79 18.43
CA LEU A 560 0.35 13.12 18.58
C LEU A 560 1.87 13.13 18.39
N ALA A 561 2.59 12.06 18.76
CA ALA A 561 4.05 12.01 18.63
C ALA A 561 4.51 11.22 17.40
N TYR A 562 4.05 9.98 17.22
CA TYR A 562 4.56 9.10 16.17
C TYR A 562 4.32 9.63 14.74
N TYR A 563 3.11 10.07 14.40
CA TYR A 563 2.81 10.55 13.05
C TYR A 563 3.61 11.82 12.65
N PRO A 564 3.76 12.84 13.51
CA PRO A 564 4.68 13.94 13.23
C PRO A 564 6.14 13.50 13.10
N VAL A 565 6.60 12.54 13.93
CA VAL A 565 7.94 11.94 13.78
C VAL A 565 8.07 11.19 12.45
N GLN A 566 7.00 10.55 11.97
CA GLN A 566 6.98 9.87 10.69
C GLN A 566 7.13 10.84 9.50
N LEU A 567 6.64 12.09 9.62
CA LEU A 567 6.86 13.14 8.61
C LEU A 567 8.34 13.47 8.42
N LEU A 568 9.14 13.44 9.50
CA LEU A 568 10.59 13.65 9.43
C LEU A 568 11.32 12.57 8.66
N GLN A 569 10.72 11.38 8.50
CA GLN A 569 11.34 10.31 7.72
C GLN A 569 12.78 9.99 8.13
N PHE A 570 13.07 10.00 9.43
CA PHE A 570 14.44 9.90 9.94
C PHE A 570 15.21 8.71 9.35
N GLY A 571 14.56 7.54 9.22
CA GLY A 571 15.17 6.34 8.64
C GLY A 571 15.56 6.49 7.17
N SER A 572 14.66 6.96 6.31
CA SER A 572 14.95 7.12 4.88
C SER A 572 15.92 8.26 4.62
N ILE A 573 15.81 9.37 5.35
CA ILE A 573 16.66 10.55 5.15
C ILE A 573 18.08 10.32 5.65
N SER A 574 18.25 9.75 6.85
CA SER A 574 19.59 9.42 7.37
C SER A 574 20.31 8.46 6.42
N LEU A 575 19.59 7.46 5.90
CA LEU A 575 20.14 6.53 4.93
C LEU A 575 20.44 7.20 3.58
N ALA A 576 19.60 8.13 3.12
CA ALA A 576 19.84 8.88 1.89
C ALA A 576 21.06 9.80 2.01
N ILE A 577 21.22 10.50 3.13
CA ILE A 577 22.40 11.34 3.41
C ILE A 577 23.65 10.47 3.49
N PHE A 578 23.60 9.36 4.23
CA PHE A 578 24.72 8.43 4.34
C PHE A 578 25.10 7.86 2.97
N ARG A 579 24.12 7.39 2.19
CA ARG A 579 24.35 6.92 0.82
C ARG A 579 24.98 8.02 -0.02
N ARG A 580 24.44 9.24 -0.02
CA ARG A 580 24.97 10.37 -0.79
C ARG A 580 26.44 10.71 -0.43
N MET A 581 26.83 10.57 0.84
CA MET A 581 28.23 10.74 1.27
C MET A 581 29.15 9.61 0.80
N LEU A 582 28.61 8.40 0.59
CA LEU A 582 29.37 7.23 0.14
C LEU A 582 29.36 7.05 -1.39
N CYS A 583 28.37 7.60 -2.10
CA CYS A 583 28.22 7.46 -3.55
C CYS A 583 29.42 8.08 -4.28
N ARG A 584 30.00 7.31 -5.20
CA ARG A 584 31.09 7.79 -6.06
C ARG A 584 30.64 7.87 -7.51
N THR A 585 30.00 6.83 -8.01
CA THR A 585 29.64 6.75 -9.43
C THR A 585 28.33 7.49 -9.74
N PRO A 586 28.13 7.98 -10.98
CA PRO A 586 26.87 8.58 -11.40
C PRO A 586 25.68 7.66 -11.14
N ARG A 587 25.84 6.35 -11.41
CA ARG A 587 24.81 5.35 -11.12
C ARG A 587 24.45 5.30 -9.64
N GLU A 588 25.43 5.25 -8.74
CA GLU A 588 25.17 5.25 -7.30
C GLU A 588 24.48 6.52 -6.83
N PHE A 589 24.81 7.65 -7.45
CA PHE A 589 24.19 8.95 -7.13
C PHE A 589 22.73 9.00 -7.62
N ALA A 590 22.45 8.44 -8.80
CA ALA A 590 21.08 8.27 -9.30
C ALA A 590 20.26 7.34 -8.39
N ASP A 591 20.85 6.24 -7.94
CA ASP A 591 20.23 5.29 -7.00
C ASP A 591 19.92 5.94 -5.64
N ALA A 592 20.79 6.84 -5.16
CA ALA A 592 20.61 7.55 -3.89
C ALA A 592 19.54 8.64 -3.97
N LEU A 593 19.33 9.24 -5.14
CA LEU A 593 18.34 10.29 -5.37
C LEU A 593 16.95 9.75 -5.68
N ARG A 594 16.79 8.44 -5.84
CA ARG A 594 15.51 7.80 -6.16
C ARG A 594 14.47 7.98 -5.04
N PRO A 595 13.18 8.24 -5.36
CA PRO A 595 12.11 8.16 -4.37
C PRO A 595 12.01 6.75 -3.78
N ASN A 596 11.77 6.67 -2.47
CA ASN A 596 11.52 5.39 -1.79
C ASN A 596 10.20 4.78 -2.24
N TYR A 597 10.12 3.46 -2.25
CA TYR A 597 8.86 2.78 -2.56
C TYR A 597 7.90 2.75 -1.38
N VAL A 598 6.61 2.67 -1.69
CA VAL A 598 5.60 2.33 -0.68
C VAL A 598 5.79 0.88 -0.23
N ASP A 599 6.04 0.69 1.06
CA ASP A 599 6.00 -0.63 1.70
C ASP A 599 4.78 -0.73 2.62
N TRP A 600 3.71 -1.35 2.13
CA TRP A 600 2.45 -1.47 2.86
C TRP A 600 2.56 -2.20 4.20
N ALA A 601 3.55 -3.09 4.33
CA ALA A 601 3.88 -3.84 5.54
C ALA A 601 4.27 -2.95 6.73
N PHE A 602 4.80 -1.75 6.48
CA PHE A 602 5.17 -0.81 7.55
C PHE A 602 4.04 0.16 7.90
N ILE A 603 3.18 0.48 6.92
CA ILE A 603 2.16 1.53 7.07
C ILE A 603 0.87 1.00 7.73
N LEU A 604 0.40 -0.20 7.35
CA LEU A 604 -0.94 -0.68 7.74
C LEU A 604 -1.05 -1.39 9.08
N PRO A 605 -0.12 -2.27 9.50
CA PRO A 605 -0.32 -3.09 10.70
C PRO A 605 -0.51 -2.30 11.99
N GLN A 606 0.11 -1.12 12.10
CA GLN A 606 0.00 -0.24 13.26
C GLN A 606 -1.41 0.40 13.39
N PRO A 607 -1.96 1.06 12.36
CA PRO A 607 -3.38 1.48 12.34
C PRO A 607 -4.36 0.34 12.57
N MET A 608 -4.08 -0.87 12.05
CA MET A 608 -4.91 -2.03 12.28
C MET A 608 -4.95 -2.44 13.76
N LEU A 609 -3.80 -2.42 14.44
CA LEU A 609 -3.72 -2.66 15.88
C LEU A 609 -4.50 -1.60 16.68
N VAL A 610 -4.34 -0.33 16.35
CA VAL A 610 -5.06 0.77 17.02
C VAL A 610 -6.56 0.63 16.86
N PHE A 611 -7.04 0.22 15.68
CA PHE A 611 -8.46 -0.11 15.51
C PHE A 611 -8.90 -1.26 16.41
N THR A 612 -8.11 -2.32 16.53
CA THR A 612 -8.43 -3.46 17.40
C THR A 612 -8.48 -3.05 18.87
N ILE A 613 -7.53 -2.23 19.34
CA ILE A 613 -7.54 -1.66 20.69
C ILE A 613 -8.80 -0.80 20.91
N LEU A 614 -9.12 0.07 19.95
CA LEU A 614 -10.31 0.91 19.99
C LEU A 614 -11.58 0.06 20.05
N ALA A 615 -11.66 -1.01 19.26
CA ALA A 615 -12.78 -1.93 19.29
C ALA A 615 -12.89 -2.67 20.63
N THR A 616 -11.80 -3.19 21.20
CA THR A 616 -11.81 -3.95 22.46
C THR A 616 -12.20 -3.09 23.66
N TYR A 617 -11.69 -1.87 23.75
CA TYR A 617 -11.91 -0.98 24.90
C TYR A 617 -13.08 -0.01 24.72
N SER A 618 -13.73 -0.02 23.55
CA SER A 618 -14.86 0.83 23.19
C SER A 618 -15.97 0.94 24.25
N SER A 619 -16.36 -0.20 24.84
CA SER A 619 -17.45 -0.27 25.81
C SER A 619 -17.01 0.14 27.22
N LEU A 620 -15.75 -0.12 27.55
CA LEU A 620 -15.16 0.18 28.86
C LEU A 620 -14.91 1.68 29.01
N ALA A 621 -14.17 2.26 28.06
CA ALA A 621 -13.77 3.66 28.05
C ALA A 621 -14.20 4.33 26.73
N PRO A 622 -15.45 4.84 26.62
CA PRO A 622 -15.96 5.45 25.40
C PRO A 622 -15.13 6.65 24.91
N PHE A 623 -14.33 7.27 25.79
CA PHE A 623 -13.39 8.32 25.43
C PHE A 623 -12.35 7.89 24.38
N ILE A 624 -12.02 6.59 24.29
CA ILE A 624 -11.07 6.07 23.30
C ILE A 624 -11.47 6.38 21.86
N PHE A 625 -12.76 6.56 21.57
CA PHE A 625 -13.23 6.91 20.24
C PHE A 625 -12.82 8.31 19.79
N VAL A 626 -12.76 9.28 20.72
CA VAL A 626 -12.28 10.63 20.43
C VAL A 626 -10.80 10.56 20.03
N LEU A 627 -10.00 9.86 20.83
CA LEU A 627 -8.57 9.68 20.58
C LEU A 627 -8.33 8.92 19.27
N GLY A 628 -9.13 7.89 18.99
CA GLY A 628 -9.08 7.14 17.73
C GLY A 628 -9.45 8.00 16.52
N ALA A 629 -10.45 8.87 16.63
CA ALA A 629 -10.80 9.81 15.56
C ALA A 629 -9.64 10.78 15.26
N ILE A 630 -8.99 11.31 16.31
CA ILE A 630 -7.80 12.16 16.17
C ILE A 630 -6.66 11.37 15.50
N TYR A 631 -6.42 10.14 15.96
CA TYR A 631 -5.40 9.24 15.41
C TYR A 631 -5.59 8.99 13.91
N PHE A 632 -6.77 8.55 13.48
CA PHE A 632 -7.02 8.25 12.06
C PHE A 632 -7.06 9.51 11.18
N THR A 633 -7.47 10.66 11.72
CA THR A 633 -7.45 11.95 11.00
C THR A 633 -6.01 12.39 10.72
N ILE A 634 -5.17 12.45 11.76
CA ILE A 634 -3.76 12.83 11.62
C ILE A 634 -3.02 11.80 10.77
N GLY A 635 -3.25 10.51 11.01
CA GLY A 635 -2.65 9.41 10.26
C GLY A 635 -3.01 9.43 8.78
N GLY A 636 -4.29 9.65 8.45
CA GLY A 636 -4.74 9.79 7.07
C GLY A 636 -4.12 11.00 6.37
N PHE A 637 -3.98 12.14 7.06
CA PHE A 637 -3.36 13.35 6.54
C PHE A 637 -1.85 13.17 6.28
N VAL A 638 -1.11 12.61 7.25
CA VAL A 638 0.32 12.32 7.11
C VAL A 638 0.57 11.28 6.01
N THR A 639 -0.23 10.21 5.97
CA THR A 639 -0.11 9.17 4.93
C THR A 639 -0.42 9.76 3.55
N LYS A 640 -1.39 10.66 3.42
CA LYS A 640 -1.68 11.37 2.16
C LYS A 640 -0.47 12.17 1.68
N TYR A 641 0.20 12.91 2.58
CA TYR A 641 1.42 13.64 2.25
C TYR A 641 2.53 12.70 1.76
N LEU A 642 2.79 11.61 2.49
CA LEU A 642 3.84 10.66 2.18
C LEU A 642 3.59 9.94 0.85
N LEU A 643 2.37 9.45 0.60
CA LEU A 643 2.02 8.75 -0.64
C LEU A 643 2.07 9.68 -1.86
N TYR A 644 1.69 10.95 -1.71
CA TYR A 644 1.62 11.89 -2.83
C TYR A 644 2.99 12.49 -3.20
N TYR A 645 3.82 12.85 -2.21
CA TYR A 645 5.09 13.57 -2.45
C TYR A 645 6.36 12.75 -2.33
N VAL A 646 6.35 11.66 -1.55
CA VAL A 646 7.57 10.96 -1.14
C VAL A 646 7.64 9.58 -1.77
N TYR A 647 6.62 8.76 -1.55
CA TYR A 647 6.68 7.36 -1.91
C TYR A 647 6.21 7.10 -3.33
N SER A 648 7.02 6.38 -4.10
CA SER A 648 6.67 5.89 -5.43
C SER A 648 6.00 4.51 -5.35
N ARG A 649 5.09 4.25 -6.27
CA ARG A 649 4.46 2.93 -6.42
C ARG A 649 5.46 1.96 -7.04
N ARG A 650 5.57 0.75 -6.48
CA ARG A 650 6.46 -0.31 -7.00
C ARG A 650 5.71 -1.28 -7.92
N PHE A 651 4.43 -1.48 -7.65
CA PHE A 651 3.49 -2.35 -8.36
C PHE A 651 2.07 -1.85 -8.05
N GLU A 652 1.08 -2.25 -8.86
CA GLU A 652 -0.34 -1.94 -8.65
C GLU A 652 -1.17 -3.23 -8.55
N THR A 653 -1.93 -3.41 -7.47
CA THR A 653 -2.84 -4.56 -7.28
C THR A 653 -4.30 -4.24 -7.64
N ALA A 654 -4.57 -3.02 -8.11
CA ALA A 654 -5.89 -2.52 -8.46
C ALA A 654 -6.92 -2.61 -7.31
N GLY A 655 -6.48 -2.43 -6.07
CA GLY A 655 -7.31 -2.47 -4.87
C GLY A 655 -7.57 -3.85 -4.30
N GLN A 656 -6.88 -4.90 -4.76
CA GLN A 656 -7.05 -6.25 -4.21
C GLN A 656 -6.56 -6.33 -2.76
N PHE A 657 -5.48 -5.61 -2.47
CA PHE A 657 -4.76 -5.66 -1.21
C PHE A 657 -5.55 -5.11 -0.01
N ILE A 658 -6.51 -4.19 -0.23
CA ILE A 658 -7.27 -3.57 0.87
C ILE A 658 -8.36 -4.48 1.43
N LEU A 659 -8.87 -5.39 0.60
CA LEU A 659 -9.94 -6.27 1.05
C LEU A 659 -9.40 -7.10 2.22
N PRO A 660 -8.28 -7.88 2.16
CA PRO A 660 -7.91 -8.78 3.26
C PRO A 660 -7.73 -8.06 4.60
N VAL A 661 -7.27 -6.81 4.54
CA VAL A 661 -7.17 -5.88 5.68
C VAL A 661 -8.54 -5.63 6.30
N LEU A 662 -9.58 -5.35 5.50
CA LEU A 662 -10.94 -5.15 5.99
C LEU A 662 -11.50 -6.38 6.73
N LYS A 663 -11.23 -7.60 6.23
CA LYS A 663 -11.61 -8.85 6.91
C LYS A 663 -10.84 -9.03 8.21
N ALA A 664 -9.56 -8.70 8.26
CA ALA A 664 -8.78 -8.74 9.49
C ALA A 664 -9.29 -7.75 10.54
N LEU A 665 -9.67 -6.54 10.12
CA LEU A 665 -10.30 -5.54 10.98
C LEU A 665 -11.68 -6.00 11.48
N ALA A 666 -12.54 -6.54 10.60
CA ALA A 666 -13.86 -7.05 11.01
C ALA A 666 -13.71 -8.23 11.99
N GLY A 667 -12.74 -9.12 11.70
CA GLY A 667 -12.39 -10.25 12.55
C GLY A 667 -11.83 -9.83 13.91
N SER A 668 -11.30 -8.61 14.06
CA SER A 668 -10.78 -8.14 15.34
C SER A 668 -11.87 -7.98 16.41
N LEU A 669 -13.13 -7.82 16.00
CA LEU A 669 -14.31 -7.83 16.90
C LEU A 669 -14.41 -9.10 17.75
N TRP A 670 -13.78 -10.21 17.35
CA TRP A 670 -13.67 -11.39 18.23
C TRP A 670 -13.06 -11.06 19.59
N HIS A 671 -12.02 -10.22 19.63
CA HIS A 671 -11.38 -9.82 20.89
C HIS A 671 -12.33 -9.00 21.76
N TYR A 672 -13.13 -8.13 21.13
CA TYR A 672 -14.15 -7.33 21.81
C TYR A 672 -15.22 -8.22 22.46
N TYR A 673 -15.76 -9.19 21.71
CA TYR A 673 -16.78 -10.08 22.26
C TYR A 673 -16.24 -10.98 23.38
N VAL A 674 -15.03 -11.53 23.22
CA VAL A 674 -14.39 -12.33 24.27
C VAL A 674 -14.24 -11.52 25.56
N LEU A 675 -13.84 -10.26 25.44
CA LEU A 675 -13.71 -9.35 26.60
C LEU A 675 -15.07 -9.11 27.27
N ILE A 676 -16.11 -8.73 26.54
CA ILE A 676 -17.43 -8.44 27.14
C ILE A 676 -18.06 -9.70 27.75
N ILE A 677 -17.99 -10.84 27.05
CA ILE A 677 -18.50 -12.11 27.58
C ILE A 677 -17.75 -12.48 28.87
N GLY A 678 -16.43 -12.30 28.91
CA GLY A 678 -15.62 -12.50 30.11
C GLY A 678 -16.09 -11.62 31.28
N LEU A 679 -16.37 -10.34 31.04
CA LEU A 679 -16.88 -9.42 32.07
C LEU A 679 -18.28 -9.78 32.57
N CYS A 680 -19.19 -10.17 31.67
CA CYS A 680 -20.53 -10.61 32.05
C CYS A 680 -20.49 -11.92 32.86
N ALA A 681 -19.61 -12.85 32.48
CA ALA A 681 -19.42 -14.11 33.19
C ALA A 681 -18.90 -13.89 34.62
N LEU A 682 -17.95 -12.96 34.81
CA LEU A 682 -17.43 -12.61 36.13
C LEU A 682 -18.48 -12.12 37.12
N LYS A 683 -19.46 -11.35 36.63
CA LYS A 683 -20.54 -10.81 37.47
C LYS A 683 -21.68 -11.82 37.71
N GLY A 684 -21.55 -13.06 37.22
CA GLY A 684 -22.54 -14.11 37.38
C GLY A 684 -23.86 -13.87 36.65
N LYS A 685 -23.90 -12.96 35.66
CA LYS A 685 -25.12 -12.61 34.92
C LYS A 685 -25.24 -13.43 33.63
N VAL A 686 -25.63 -14.70 33.76
CA VAL A 686 -25.71 -15.68 32.67
C VAL A 686 -26.62 -15.23 31.51
N LEU A 687 -27.69 -14.49 31.79
CA LEU A 687 -28.62 -14.00 30.77
C LEU A 687 -27.93 -13.12 29.72
N TYR A 688 -27.04 -12.19 30.13
CA TYR A 688 -26.33 -11.34 29.18
C TYR A 688 -25.32 -12.13 28.35
N VAL A 689 -24.71 -13.16 28.93
CA VAL A 689 -23.81 -14.07 28.19
C VAL A 689 -24.58 -14.79 27.08
N LEU A 690 -25.75 -15.35 27.40
CA LEU A 690 -26.62 -16.02 26.43
C LEU A 690 -27.03 -15.06 25.30
N LEU A 691 -27.39 -13.83 25.65
CA LEU A 691 -27.78 -12.81 24.67
C LEU A 691 -26.61 -12.36 23.79
N LEU A 692 -25.35 -12.40 24.24
CA LEU A 692 -24.19 -12.04 23.42
C LEU A 692 -23.74 -13.14 22.44
N LEU A 693 -24.11 -14.41 22.65
CA LEU A 693 -23.74 -15.51 21.75
C LEU A 693 -24.21 -15.30 20.29
N PRO A 694 -25.44 -14.80 20.01
CA PRO A 694 -25.85 -14.40 18.67
C PRO A 694 -24.88 -13.43 17.95
N LEU A 695 -24.23 -12.50 18.66
CA LEU A 695 -23.27 -11.58 18.05
C LEU A 695 -22.01 -12.30 17.55
N LEU A 696 -21.55 -13.34 18.26
CA LEU A 696 -20.46 -14.20 17.79
C LEU A 696 -20.84 -14.92 16.50
N PHE A 697 -22.06 -15.46 16.44
CA PHE A 697 -22.57 -16.12 15.25
C PHE A 697 -22.73 -15.15 14.07
N ILE A 698 -23.29 -13.95 14.31
CA ILE A 698 -23.42 -12.90 13.29
C ILE A 698 -22.04 -12.51 12.76
N ASN A 699 -21.05 -12.34 13.64
CA ASN A 699 -19.70 -12.01 13.21
C ASN A 699 -19.05 -13.12 12.40
N TRP A 700 -19.17 -14.38 12.85
CA TRP A 700 -18.71 -15.52 12.08
C TRP A 700 -19.39 -15.63 10.71
N TYR A 701 -20.71 -15.42 10.64
CA TYR A 701 -21.47 -15.43 9.40
C TYR A 701 -21.02 -14.32 8.44
N MET A 702 -20.89 -13.09 8.94
CA MET A 702 -20.40 -11.94 8.16
C MET A 702 -18.97 -12.19 7.65
N LEU A 703 -18.07 -12.70 8.51
CA LEU A 703 -16.69 -12.94 8.17
C LEU A 703 -16.50 -14.13 7.21
N SER A 704 -17.40 -15.11 7.23
CA SER A 704 -17.30 -16.31 6.40
C SER A 704 -18.06 -16.15 5.09
N ARG A 705 -19.37 -15.88 5.14
CA ARG A 705 -20.24 -15.87 3.96
C ARG A 705 -20.22 -14.54 3.23
N VAL A 706 -20.48 -13.44 3.94
CA VAL A 706 -20.59 -12.11 3.33
C VAL A 706 -19.24 -11.64 2.83
N SER A 707 -18.20 -11.81 3.65
CA SER A 707 -16.84 -11.48 3.25
C SER A 707 -16.42 -12.26 2.01
N ALA A 708 -16.66 -13.57 1.93
CA ALA A 708 -16.31 -14.39 0.77
C ALA A 708 -16.93 -13.86 -0.53
N GLN A 709 -18.18 -13.35 -0.48
CA GLN A 709 -18.80 -12.71 -1.65
C GLN A 709 -18.00 -11.49 -2.14
N PHE A 710 -17.43 -10.68 -1.24
CA PHE A 710 -16.58 -9.54 -1.63
C PHE A 710 -15.18 -9.96 -2.07
N TYR A 711 -14.57 -10.95 -1.40
CA TYR A 711 -13.21 -11.41 -1.72
C TYR A 711 -13.14 -12.19 -3.03
N GLU A 712 -13.96 -13.22 -3.12
CA GLU A 712 -13.90 -14.20 -4.21
C GLU A 712 -14.53 -13.58 -5.47
N ASN A 713 -15.73 -13.00 -5.34
CA ASN A 713 -16.41 -12.42 -6.50
C ASN A 713 -15.85 -11.03 -6.86
N GLY A 714 -15.39 -10.24 -5.88
CA GLY A 714 -14.80 -8.91 -6.13
C GLY A 714 -13.42 -8.96 -6.81
N ARG A 715 -12.76 -10.13 -6.86
CA ARG A 715 -11.53 -10.32 -7.63
C ARG A 715 -11.76 -10.16 -9.13
N PHE A 716 -12.93 -10.57 -9.62
CA PHE A 716 -13.27 -10.62 -11.04
C PHE A 716 -14.33 -9.58 -11.40
N VAL A 717 -14.33 -9.11 -12.65
CA VAL A 717 -15.34 -8.18 -13.16
C VAL A 717 -16.52 -8.98 -13.72
N PRO A 718 -17.77 -8.75 -13.24
CA PRO A 718 -18.99 -9.33 -13.80
C PRO A 718 -19.14 -9.19 -15.33
N SER A 719 -19.66 -10.24 -15.98
CA SER A 719 -19.95 -10.32 -17.43
C SER A 719 -20.80 -9.16 -17.93
N ASP A 720 -21.81 -8.76 -17.16
CA ASP A 720 -22.78 -7.74 -17.57
C ASP A 720 -22.12 -6.37 -17.76
N MET A 721 -21.10 -6.07 -16.94
CA MET A 721 -20.34 -4.83 -17.08
C MET A 721 -19.46 -4.83 -18.32
N TRP A 722 -18.87 -5.97 -18.69
CA TRP A 722 -18.14 -6.12 -19.96
C TRP A 722 -19.05 -5.84 -21.15
N ASN A 723 -20.26 -6.41 -21.14
CA ASN A 723 -21.24 -6.24 -22.21
C ASN A 723 -21.75 -4.79 -22.32
N SER A 724 -22.02 -4.14 -21.19
CA SER A 724 -22.53 -2.76 -21.16
C SER A 724 -21.60 -1.73 -21.79
N GLN A 725 -20.29 -1.94 -21.74
CA GLN A 725 -19.34 -1.04 -22.40
C GLN A 725 -19.21 -1.30 -23.89
N ASN A 726 -19.33 -2.56 -24.32
CA ASN A 726 -19.27 -2.90 -25.74
C ASN A 726 -20.48 -2.29 -26.49
N SER A 727 -21.66 -2.27 -25.87
CA SER A 727 -22.83 -1.57 -26.41
C SER A 727 -22.68 -0.04 -26.38
N ALA A 728 -22.01 0.54 -25.37
CA ALA A 728 -21.72 1.97 -25.33
C ALA A 728 -20.70 2.41 -26.42
N SER A 729 -19.73 1.56 -26.78
CA SER A 729 -18.81 1.83 -27.91
C SER A 729 -19.44 1.68 -29.29
N VAL A 730 -20.57 0.97 -29.41
CA VAL A 730 -21.32 0.79 -30.67
C VAL A 730 -22.26 1.98 -30.95
N SER A 731 -22.30 3.00 -30.08
CA SER A 731 -23.03 4.26 -30.31
C SER A 731 -22.08 5.47 -30.30
N PRO A 732 -21.29 5.63 -31.36
CA PRO A 732 -21.39 6.86 -32.13
C PRO A 732 -21.34 6.55 -33.64
N ASN A 733 -22.24 7.15 -34.42
CA ASN A 733 -22.37 7.04 -35.88
C ASN A 733 -23.10 5.79 -36.39
N LEU A 734 -24.43 5.78 -36.27
CA LEU A 734 -25.33 5.14 -37.24
C LEU A 734 -26.70 5.80 -37.18
N THR A 735 -26.77 7.04 -37.65
CA THR A 735 -27.98 7.62 -38.24
C THR A 735 -27.59 8.36 -39.51
N SER A 736 -27.15 7.61 -40.52
CA SER A 736 -27.29 8.03 -41.92
C SER A 736 -27.41 6.82 -42.83
N SER A 737 -28.60 6.71 -43.42
CA SER A 737 -28.94 6.11 -44.71
C SER A 737 -28.76 4.60 -44.93
N SER A 738 -29.91 3.91 -44.97
CA SER A 738 -30.33 2.78 -45.82
C SER A 738 -31.19 1.86 -44.94
N GLN A 739 -32.52 1.83 -44.96
CA GLN A 739 -33.44 1.79 -46.09
C GLN A 739 -34.81 2.30 -45.60
N GLU A 740 -35.32 3.34 -46.25
CA GLU A 740 -36.77 3.54 -46.43
C GLU A 740 -36.92 4.52 -47.61
N GLN A 741 -36.68 3.98 -48.80
CA GLN A 741 -37.30 4.51 -50.01
C GLN A 741 -38.59 3.72 -50.19
N ASP A 742 -39.71 4.32 -49.78
CA ASP A 742 -40.83 4.51 -50.69
C ASP A 742 -41.84 5.52 -50.12
N GLN A 743 -42.08 6.58 -50.90
CA GLN A 743 -43.37 7.30 -51.02
C GLN A 743 -43.89 8.02 -49.76
N ILE A 744 -43.88 9.35 -49.62
CA ILE A 744 -44.49 10.38 -50.49
C ILE A 744 -43.99 11.78 -50.06
N ARG A 745 -43.77 12.64 -51.06
CA ARG A 745 -43.55 14.09 -50.97
C ARG A 745 -44.77 14.79 -50.38
N THR A 746 -44.57 15.81 -49.52
CA THR A 746 -45.01 17.21 -49.76
C THR A 746 -44.66 18.15 -48.59
N THR A 747 -44.00 19.26 -48.95
CA THR A 747 -44.17 20.66 -48.49
C THR A 747 -43.77 21.10 -47.06
N THR A 748 -42.68 21.88 -47.04
CA THR A 748 -42.51 23.26 -46.49
C THR A 748 -42.64 23.56 -44.99
N ASN A 749 -41.52 24.05 -44.45
CA ASN A 749 -41.31 25.30 -43.69
C ASN A 749 -42.11 25.55 -42.40
N HIS A 750 -41.43 25.44 -41.25
CA HIS A 750 -40.96 26.53 -40.36
C HIS A 750 -40.88 26.07 -38.88
N PRO A 751 -40.07 26.75 -38.02
CA PRO A 751 -39.24 26.10 -37.02
C PRO A 751 -39.64 26.44 -35.58
N SER A 752 -38.97 25.76 -34.65
CA SER A 752 -38.65 26.17 -33.28
C SER A 752 -39.80 26.58 -32.34
N HIS A 753 -40.02 25.76 -31.31
CA HIS A 753 -39.97 26.16 -29.90
C HIS A 753 -39.57 24.90 -29.10
N HIS A 754 -38.39 24.87 -28.46
CA HIS A 754 -38.18 24.99 -27.01
C HIS A 754 -39.05 24.00 -26.19
N THR A 755 -38.60 23.23 -25.20
CA THR A 755 -37.37 23.25 -24.39
C THR A 755 -37.34 22.01 -23.49
N SER A 756 -36.12 21.66 -23.09
CA SER A 756 -35.74 20.91 -21.91
C SER A 756 -36.45 21.30 -20.61
N THR A 757 -37.29 20.43 -20.07
CA THR A 757 -37.57 20.27 -18.62
C THR A 757 -38.35 18.97 -18.39
N ASP A 758 -37.67 17.87 -18.09
CA ASP A 758 -38.36 16.61 -17.69
C ASP A 758 -37.71 15.91 -16.47
N TYR A 759 -36.88 16.63 -15.71
CA TYR A 759 -36.24 16.11 -14.49
C TYR A 759 -36.88 16.58 -13.18
N LEU A 760 -38.07 17.17 -13.22
CA LEU A 760 -38.80 17.57 -12.02
C LEU A 760 -40.29 17.26 -12.19
N GLN A 761 -40.72 16.08 -11.73
CA GLN A 761 -41.91 15.94 -10.87
C GLN A 761 -42.09 14.52 -10.29
N PRO A 762 -42.69 14.39 -9.08
CA PRO A 762 -42.93 13.12 -8.40
C PRO A 762 -44.38 12.58 -8.55
N ARG A 763 -44.46 11.23 -8.63
CA ARG A 763 -45.57 10.27 -8.33
C ARG A 763 -46.94 10.44 -9.01
N PRO A 764 -47.58 9.30 -9.36
CA PRO A 764 -48.74 8.90 -8.53
C PRO A 764 -48.88 7.39 -8.34
N HIS A 765 -49.34 6.99 -7.15
CA HIS A 765 -50.48 6.07 -6.97
C HIS A 765 -51.12 6.40 -5.61
N ILE A 766 -52.22 7.13 -5.66
CA ILE A 766 -53.24 7.23 -4.61
C ILE A 766 -54.22 6.10 -4.92
N LEU A 767 -54.54 5.25 -3.94
CA LEU A 767 -55.71 4.37 -4.03
C LEU A 767 -56.93 5.06 -3.41
N SER A 768 -58.09 4.76 -4.01
CA SER A 768 -59.40 5.41 -3.91
C SER A 768 -60.13 5.22 -2.57
N PRO A 769 -61.18 6.04 -2.28
CA PRO A 769 -62.00 5.93 -1.07
C PRO A 769 -62.77 4.60 -0.91
N PHE A 770 -62.77 3.73 -1.92
CA PHE A 770 -63.31 2.37 -1.81
C PHE A 770 -62.32 1.37 -1.17
N GLY A 771 -61.00 1.69 -1.19
CA GLY A 771 -59.96 0.93 -0.51
C GLY A 771 -59.96 1.10 1.01
N GLN A 772 -60.50 2.21 1.51
CA GLN A 772 -60.67 2.46 2.95
C GLN A 772 -61.90 1.74 3.55
N LEU A 773 -62.86 1.32 2.71
CA LEU A 773 -64.06 0.60 3.14
C LEU A 773 -63.82 -0.92 3.22
N LEU A 774 -62.94 -1.46 2.36
CA LEU A 774 -62.56 -2.88 2.38
C LEU A 774 -61.56 -3.21 3.50
N ASP A 775 -60.72 -2.24 3.90
CA ASP A 775 -59.84 -2.34 5.08
C ASP A 775 -60.62 -2.30 6.41
N ALA A 776 -61.88 -1.83 6.42
CA ALA A 776 -62.70 -1.77 7.64
C ALA A 776 -63.46 -3.08 7.93
N ILE A 777 -63.64 -3.96 6.94
CA ILE A 777 -64.52 -5.13 7.03
C ILE A 777 -63.76 -6.44 7.36
N ASP A 778 -62.47 -6.56 7.02
CA ASP A 778 -61.70 -7.78 7.32
C ASP A 778 -60.95 -7.75 8.67
N CYS A 779 -61.23 -6.72 9.48
CA CYS A 779 -60.62 -6.54 10.80
C CYS A 779 -61.21 -7.41 11.92
N GLU A 780 -62.23 -8.24 11.70
CA GLU A 780 -63.00 -8.71 12.87
C GLU A 780 -62.61 -10.07 13.49
N TYR A 781 -61.83 -10.98 12.86
CA TYR A 781 -61.77 -12.35 13.46
C TYR A 781 -60.49 -13.21 13.45
N ARG A 782 -59.26 -12.73 13.19
CA ARG A 782 -58.03 -13.58 13.36
C ARG A 782 -56.78 -12.89 13.95
N GLY A 783 -56.91 -12.34 15.16
CA GLY A 783 -56.04 -12.67 16.31
C GLY A 783 -54.55 -12.25 16.34
N ALA A 784 -54.27 -10.94 16.35
CA ALA A 784 -53.19 -10.21 17.04
C ALA A 784 -51.68 -10.54 16.83
N GLY A 785 -51.25 -11.80 16.66
CA GLY A 785 -49.83 -12.17 16.60
C GLY A 785 -49.16 -11.90 15.25
N SER A 786 -49.87 -12.13 14.14
CA SER A 786 -49.39 -11.86 12.78
C SER A 786 -49.30 -10.37 12.48
N TRP A 787 -50.21 -9.55 13.02
CA TRP A 787 -50.23 -8.10 12.78
C TRP A 787 -48.98 -7.39 13.33
N LEU A 788 -48.52 -7.75 14.53
CA LEU A 788 -47.26 -7.23 15.08
C LEU A 788 -46.07 -7.66 14.23
N TRP A 789 -46.07 -8.90 13.74
CA TRP A 789 -45.02 -9.44 12.89
C TRP A 789 -44.99 -8.79 11.49
N GLU A 790 -46.14 -8.61 10.84
CA GLU A 790 -46.27 -7.94 9.54
C GLU A 790 -45.95 -6.45 9.61
N ARG A 791 -46.29 -5.79 10.73
CA ARG A 791 -45.96 -4.37 10.97
C ARG A 791 -44.47 -4.20 11.26
N ALA A 792 -43.90 -5.06 12.10
CA ALA A 792 -42.46 -5.09 12.34
C ALA A 792 -41.69 -5.41 11.05
N ARG A 793 -42.15 -6.37 10.25
CA ARG A 793 -41.58 -6.73 8.95
C ARG A 793 -41.65 -5.59 7.94
N ARG A 794 -42.80 -4.90 7.82
CA ARG A 794 -42.93 -3.75 6.91
C ARG A 794 -42.07 -2.56 7.33
N GLN A 795 -41.97 -2.29 8.63
CA GLN A 795 -41.07 -1.27 9.18
C GLN A 795 -39.60 -1.66 8.99
N LEU A 796 -39.25 -2.92 9.23
CA LEU A 796 -37.92 -3.48 8.97
C LEU A 796 -37.58 -3.43 7.48
N GLU A 797 -38.51 -3.75 6.57
CA GLU A 797 -38.27 -3.68 5.14
C GLU A 797 -38.12 -2.24 4.64
N HIS A 798 -38.90 -1.28 5.17
CA HIS A 798 -38.72 0.15 4.85
C HIS A 798 -37.41 0.72 5.40
N ALA A 799 -37.10 0.42 6.67
CA ALA A 799 -35.81 0.77 7.29
C ALA A 799 -34.66 0.10 6.53
N TRP A 800 -34.82 -1.16 6.14
CA TRP A 800 -33.84 -1.90 5.36
C TRP A 800 -33.67 -1.29 3.98
N ARG A 801 -34.75 -0.95 3.25
CA ARG A 801 -34.65 -0.28 1.94
C ARG A 801 -34.00 1.09 2.03
N THR A 802 -34.30 1.89 3.05
CA THR A 802 -33.68 3.22 3.22
C THR A 802 -32.21 3.11 3.61
N VAL A 803 -31.86 2.18 4.51
CA VAL A 803 -30.47 1.88 4.86
C VAL A 803 -29.72 1.30 3.66
N PHE A 804 -30.33 0.35 2.95
CA PHE A 804 -29.75 -0.30 1.78
C PHE A 804 -29.54 0.69 0.65
N ASN A 805 -30.47 1.61 0.36
CA ASN A 805 -30.25 2.66 -0.65
C ASN A 805 -29.11 3.61 -0.30
N LYS A 806 -28.79 3.77 1.00
CA LYS A 806 -27.67 4.61 1.47
C LYS A 806 -26.32 3.87 1.48
N ILE A 807 -26.35 2.53 1.52
CA ILE A 807 -25.18 1.64 1.47
C ILE A 807 -24.86 1.22 0.03
N TYR A 808 -25.90 0.95 -0.76
CA TYR A 808 -25.81 0.39 -2.10
C TYR A 808 -25.35 1.46 -3.09
N VAL A 809 -24.14 1.27 -3.59
CA VAL A 809 -23.62 2.01 -4.74
C VAL A 809 -23.93 1.18 -5.97
N ASN A 810 -24.70 1.73 -6.91
CA ASN A 810 -24.95 1.05 -8.18
C ASN A 810 -23.61 0.91 -8.94
N PRO A 811 -23.08 -0.32 -9.11
CA PRO A 811 -21.77 -0.52 -9.72
C PRO A 811 -21.75 -0.21 -11.23
N GLN A 812 -22.92 -0.25 -11.89
CA GLN A 812 -23.06 0.08 -13.31
C GLN A 812 -22.90 1.58 -13.56
N LYS A 813 -23.13 2.42 -12.55
CA LYS A 813 -22.91 3.87 -12.67
C LYS A 813 -21.45 4.21 -12.33
N PRO A 814 -20.73 4.94 -13.21
CA PRO A 814 -19.40 5.41 -12.85
C PRO A 814 -19.49 6.36 -11.64
N PRO A 815 -18.68 6.15 -10.59
CA PRO A 815 -18.58 6.99 -9.41
C PRO A 815 -18.05 8.36 -9.82
N ALA A 816 -18.32 9.33 -8.97
CA ALA A 816 -18.01 10.73 -9.22
C ALA A 816 -16.55 10.94 -9.66
N ILE A 817 -15.58 10.25 -9.04
CA ILE A 817 -14.15 10.36 -9.39
C ILE A 817 -13.90 10.15 -10.88
N PHE A 818 -14.50 9.09 -11.43
CA PHE A 818 -14.31 8.69 -12.81
C PHE A 818 -15.07 9.60 -13.77
N ARG A 819 -16.26 10.08 -13.39
CA ARG A 819 -17.01 11.08 -14.14
C ARG A 819 -16.29 12.44 -14.19
N ASP A 820 -15.65 12.84 -13.10
CA ASP A 820 -14.89 14.08 -13.02
C ASP A 820 -13.61 13.98 -13.86
N LEU A 821 -12.96 12.80 -13.87
CA LEU A 821 -11.88 12.50 -14.81
C LEU A 821 -12.34 12.67 -16.26
N ASP A 822 -13.46 12.03 -16.62
CA ASP A 822 -13.99 12.06 -17.98
C ASP A 822 -14.39 13.48 -18.39
N ARG A 823 -14.90 14.30 -17.46
CA ARG A 823 -15.16 15.73 -17.67
C ARG A 823 -13.86 16.51 -17.96
N CYS A 824 -12.83 16.33 -17.13
CA CYS A 824 -11.53 16.98 -17.33
C CYS A 824 -10.91 16.65 -18.70
N TYR A 825 -11.02 15.40 -19.15
CA TYR A 825 -10.51 14.98 -20.46
C TYR A 825 -11.43 15.30 -21.65
N SER A 826 -12.74 15.48 -21.43
CA SER A 826 -13.67 15.88 -22.49
C SER A 826 -13.55 17.36 -22.87
N LEU A 827 -13.08 18.21 -21.95
CA LEU A 827 -12.91 19.65 -22.17
C LEU A 827 -11.77 19.96 -23.15
N THR A 828 -10.72 19.13 -23.20
CA THR A 828 -9.61 19.30 -24.15
C THR A 828 -9.93 18.86 -25.59
N GLY A 829 -11.03 18.14 -25.80
CA GLY A 829 -11.51 17.76 -27.15
C GLY A 829 -12.51 18.75 -27.76
N ARG A 830 -13.14 19.62 -26.95
CA ARG A 830 -14.13 20.62 -27.42
C ARG A 830 -13.57 22.04 -27.53
N SER A 831 -12.41 22.33 -26.95
CA SER A 831 -11.79 23.66 -27.01
C SER A 831 -10.87 23.90 -28.21
N LEU A 832 -10.75 22.94 -29.14
CA LEU A 832 -9.90 23.06 -30.33
C LEU A 832 -10.65 23.20 -31.66
N SER A 833 -11.99 23.25 -31.66
CA SER A 833 -12.77 23.43 -32.90
C SER A 833 -13.62 24.71 -32.96
N HIS A 834 -13.54 25.58 -31.94
CA HIS A 834 -14.19 26.90 -31.99
C HIS A 834 -13.37 27.94 -31.24
N SER A 835 -12.42 28.53 -31.95
CA SER A 835 -12.03 29.92 -31.70
C SER A 835 -11.53 30.51 -33.01
N ASN A 836 -12.48 31.05 -33.80
CA ASN A 836 -12.18 32.18 -34.67
C ASN A 836 -12.01 33.37 -33.73
N TYR A 837 -10.77 33.66 -33.34
CA TYR A 837 -10.42 34.93 -32.71
C TYR A 837 -9.32 35.56 -33.55
N ASN A 838 -9.66 36.73 -34.11
CA ASN A 838 -8.73 37.65 -34.74
C ASN A 838 -7.65 38.02 -33.72
N TRP A 839 -6.40 37.92 -34.16
CA TRP A 839 -5.26 38.51 -33.47
C TRP A 839 -5.16 39.96 -33.90
N ASP A 840 -5.73 40.86 -33.12
CA ASP A 840 -5.28 42.24 -33.03
C ASP A 840 -5.50 42.70 -31.58
N GLU A 841 -4.48 43.38 -31.06
CA GLU A 841 -4.34 44.02 -29.74
C GLU A 841 -3.67 43.23 -28.61
N GLU A 842 -2.50 43.77 -28.26
CA GLU A 842 -1.53 43.40 -27.25
C GLU A 842 -2.04 43.67 -25.82
N GLU A 843 -1.65 42.84 -24.84
CA GLU A 843 -1.02 43.35 -23.62
C GLU A 843 -0.24 42.28 -22.86
N ASN A 844 0.94 42.69 -22.41
CA ASN A 844 2.07 41.88 -21.95
C ASN A 844 1.87 41.24 -20.56
N VAL A 845 2.14 39.93 -20.44
CA VAL A 845 2.72 39.34 -19.22
C VAL A 845 3.78 38.32 -19.63
N GLU A 846 5.03 38.76 -19.60
CA GLU A 846 6.22 37.99 -19.94
C GLU A 846 6.49 36.87 -18.91
N SER A 847 6.78 35.67 -19.42
CA SER A 847 7.57 34.66 -18.72
C SER A 847 8.64 34.13 -19.70
N PRO A 848 9.88 33.89 -19.26
CA PRO A 848 11.03 33.97 -20.16
C PRO A 848 11.19 32.73 -21.04
N LEU A 849 11.49 33.02 -22.30
CA LEU A 849 11.87 32.12 -23.38
C LEU A 849 13.20 31.41 -23.06
N LEU A 850 13.25 30.09 -23.31
CA LEU A 850 14.49 29.39 -23.64
C LEU A 850 14.55 29.27 -25.17
N ALA A 851 15.53 29.97 -25.73
CA ALA A 851 15.86 29.99 -27.14
C ALA A 851 16.33 28.61 -27.63
N SER A 852 15.78 28.17 -28.76
CA SER A 852 16.32 27.07 -29.55
C SER A 852 17.27 27.66 -30.61
N ASP A 853 18.57 27.53 -30.39
CA ASP A 853 19.56 27.74 -31.44
C ASP A 853 19.66 26.50 -32.32
N ALA A 854 19.78 26.76 -33.62
CA ALA A 854 19.85 25.81 -34.71
C ALA A 854 21.08 24.89 -34.65
N VAL A 855 20.90 23.61 -34.98
CA VAL A 855 21.97 22.73 -35.43
C VAL A 855 21.50 21.96 -36.67
N GLN A 856 22.30 22.10 -37.72
CA GLN A 856 22.15 21.55 -39.05
C GLN A 856 22.04 20.03 -39.07
N GLU A 857 21.27 19.55 -40.04
CA GLU A 857 21.18 18.17 -40.50
C GLU A 857 22.56 17.57 -40.80
N ASN A 858 22.78 16.34 -40.34
CA ASN A 858 23.66 15.38 -41.02
C ASN A 858 23.12 13.96 -40.82
N GLU A 859 22.88 13.31 -41.95
CA GLU A 859 22.28 11.99 -42.11
C GLU A 859 23.21 10.86 -41.62
N GLN A 860 22.67 9.90 -40.86
CA GLN A 860 23.12 8.49 -40.87
C GLN A 860 21.93 7.55 -40.62
N PRO A 861 21.92 6.32 -41.21
CA PRO A 861 20.71 5.54 -41.41
C PRO A 861 20.42 4.65 -40.20
N VAL A 862 19.25 4.84 -39.58
CA VAL A 862 18.70 3.88 -38.62
C VAL A 862 17.75 2.93 -39.35
N VAL A 863 18.09 1.65 -39.30
CA VAL A 863 17.32 0.52 -39.81
C VAL A 863 15.92 0.53 -39.17
N THR A 864 14.90 0.79 -39.99
CA THR A 864 13.48 0.63 -39.64
C THR A 864 13.06 -0.84 -39.80
N PRO A 865 12.38 -1.48 -38.84
CA PRO A 865 11.45 -2.54 -39.17
C PRO A 865 10.12 -1.92 -39.64
N ARG A 866 9.75 -2.23 -40.88
CA ARG A 866 8.43 -1.95 -41.46
C ARG A 866 7.34 -2.66 -40.67
N PHE A 867 6.37 -1.92 -40.12
CA PHE A 867 4.98 -2.35 -40.02
C PHE A 867 4.08 -1.10 -40.00
N SER A 868 3.45 -0.81 -41.14
CA SER A 868 2.38 0.17 -41.25
C SER A 868 1.04 -0.52 -40.93
N MET A 869 0.39 -0.14 -39.84
CA MET A 869 -1.03 -0.37 -39.64
C MET A 869 -1.68 0.95 -39.25
N THR A 870 -2.67 1.35 -40.04
CA THR A 870 -3.60 2.45 -39.76
C THR A 870 -4.45 2.06 -38.55
N PHE A 871 -4.35 2.80 -37.44
CA PHE A 871 -5.09 2.50 -36.20
C PHE A 871 -6.23 3.49 -35.94
N ASP A 872 -7.31 2.90 -35.45
CA ASP A 872 -8.63 3.46 -35.15
C ASP A 872 -8.62 4.30 -33.86
N ASP A 873 -9.24 5.48 -33.88
CA ASP A 873 -9.09 6.59 -32.90
C ASP A 873 -9.57 6.28 -31.45
N SER A 874 -10.21 5.13 -31.24
CA SER A 874 -10.69 4.69 -29.91
C SER A 874 -9.60 4.01 -29.07
N HIS A 875 -8.59 3.41 -29.70
CA HIS A 875 -7.44 2.79 -29.02
C HIS A 875 -6.49 3.83 -28.43
N MET A 876 -6.41 5.01 -29.07
CA MET A 876 -5.46 6.06 -28.71
C MET A 876 -5.76 6.70 -27.36
N ARG A 877 -7.02 6.79 -26.90
CA ARG A 877 -7.35 7.45 -25.61
C ARG A 877 -6.99 6.60 -24.38
N ALA A 878 -7.12 5.28 -24.45
CA ALA A 878 -6.69 4.39 -23.37
C ALA A 878 -5.18 4.17 -23.43
N GLU A 879 -4.60 4.02 -24.63
CA GLU A 879 -3.14 3.98 -24.80
C GLU A 879 -2.46 5.30 -24.45
N LEU A 880 -3.04 6.48 -24.72
CA LEU A 880 -2.44 7.77 -24.30
C LEU A 880 -2.44 7.96 -22.78
N VAL A 881 -3.42 7.39 -22.07
CA VAL A 881 -3.51 7.48 -20.61
C VAL A 881 -2.63 6.44 -19.92
N LEU A 882 -2.41 5.26 -20.53
CA LEU A 882 -1.60 4.16 -19.98
C LEU A 882 -0.17 4.06 -20.54
N ALA A 883 0.09 4.48 -21.77
CA ALA A 883 1.44 4.65 -22.32
C ALA A 883 2.14 5.90 -21.77
N ARG A 884 1.38 6.86 -21.21
CA ARG A 884 1.94 7.95 -20.38
C ARG A 884 2.60 7.43 -19.09
N ASP A 885 2.24 6.24 -18.59
CA ASP A 885 2.90 5.60 -17.44
C ASP A 885 4.31 5.05 -17.79
N GLN A 886 4.68 4.91 -19.06
CA GLN A 886 5.99 4.36 -19.46
C GLN A 886 7.14 5.38 -19.37
N ARG A 887 6.87 6.64 -19.03
CA ARG A 887 7.90 7.68 -18.83
C ARG A 887 8.15 8.01 -17.34
N GLU A 888 7.65 7.19 -16.42
CA GLU A 888 7.67 7.40 -14.95
C GLU A 888 9.05 7.60 -14.29
N SER A 889 10.18 7.48 -14.99
CA SER A 889 11.51 7.46 -14.37
C SER A 889 12.51 8.48 -14.87
N ARG A 890 12.17 9.35 -15.83
CA ARG A 890 13.11 10.41 -16.21
C ARG A 890 13.04 11.52 -15.16
N ILE A 891 14.11 11.65 -14.39
CA ILE A 891 14.37 12.77 -13.50
C ILE A 891 15.16 13.79 -14.30
N GLU A 892 14.95 15.09 -14.07
CA GLU A 892 15.77 16.13 -14.70
C GLU A 892 17.26 15.89 -14.39
N PRO A 893 18.16 15.97 -15.40
CA PRO A 893 19.58 15.75 -15.19
C PRO A 893 20.13 16.76 -14.18
N ASP A 894 20.97 16.27 -13.27
CA ASP A 894 21.71 17.06 -12.27
C ASP A 894 23.19 17.13 -12.68
N ALA A 895 23.95 18.06 -12.10
CA ALA A 895 25.39 18.24 -12.37
C ALA A 895 26.23 16.97 -12.15
N PHE A 896 25.71 16.01 -11.38
CA PHE A 896 26.38 14.75 -11.05
C PHE A 896 25.82 13.53 -11.79
N THR A 897 24.63 13.63 -12.40
CA THR A 897 23.91 12.49 -13.01
C THR A 897 22.87 12.89 -14.06
N ASP A 898 22.91 12.27 -15.23
CA ASP A 898 21.95 12.50 -16.33
C ASP A 898 20.64 11.69 -16.22
N PHE A 899 20.50 10.78 -15.25
CA PHE A 899 19.33 9.90 -15.04
C PHE A 899 18.81 9.14 -16.29
N SER A 900 19.60 9.07 -17.37
CA SER A 900 19.21 8.45 -18.64
C SER A 900 19.05 6.94 -18.54
N GLN A 901 19.69 6.29 -17.55
CA GLN A 901 19.57 4.85 -17.27
C GLN A 901 19.02 4.57 -15.88
N SER A 902 18.27 3.48 -15.75
CA SER A 902 17.77 2.99 -14.47
C SER A 902 18.87 2.38 -13.59
N SER A 903 18.65 2.39 -12.27
CA SER A 903 19.45 1.65 -11.29
C SER A 903 19.57 0.18 -11.68
N VAL A 904 20.71 -0.47 -11.48
CA VAL A 904 20.91 -1.90 -11.84
C VAL A 904 19.89 -2.85 -11.20
N SER A 905 19.34 -2.51 -10.04
CA SER A 905 18.30 -3.32 -9.40
C SER A 905 17.03 -3.47 -10.25
N LEU A 906 16.86 -2.56 -11.22
CA LEU A 906 15.83 -2.56 -12.25
C LEU A 906 16.51 -2.55 -13.62
N LEU A 907 16.47 -3.67 -14.31
CA LEU A 907 16.84 -3.70 -15.72
C LEU A 907 15.98 -2.68 -16.47
N GLU A 908 16.62 -1.86 -17.29
CA GLU A 908 15.96 -0.83 -18.09
C GLU A 908 14.86 -1.50 -18.94
N GLY A 909 13.64 -0.96 -18.88
CA GLY A 909 12.47 -1.43 -19.63
C GLY A 909 11.71 -2.64 -19.05
N VAL A 910 12.26 -3.46 -18.15
CA VAL A 910 11.54 -4.69 -17.69
C VAL A 910 10.85 -4.55 -16.33
N LEU A 911 11.34 -3.67 -15.45
CA LEU A 911 10.74 -3.47 -14.12
C LEU A 911 10.17 -2.07 -13.92
N ASP A 912 10.29 -1.21 -14.93
CA ASP A 912 9.72 0.13 -15.00
C ASP A 912 8.69 0.24 -16.14
N GLU A 913 8.11 -0.87 -16.64
CA GLU A 913 6.98 -0.84 -17.59
C GLU A 913 5.89 -1.86 -17.20
N GLY A 914 4.68 -1.38 -16.85
CA GLY A 914 3.55 -2.25 -16.51
C GLY A 914 2.91 -2.95 -17.72
N LEU A 915 3.29 -2.55 -18.93
CA LEU A 915 2.77 -3.07 -20.20
C LEU A 915 3.73 -4.03 -20.91
N ALA A 916 4.86 -4.38 -20.28
CA ALA A 916 5.87 -5.25 -20.88
C ALA A 916 5.35 -6.67 -21.14
N VAL A 917 6.04 -7.38 -22.03
CA VAL A 917 5.85 -8.81 -22.32
C VAL A 917 6.15 -9.64 -21.05
N TYR A 918 5.43 -10.73 -20.80
CA TYR A 918 5.61 -11.61 -19.63
C TYR A 918 6.78 -12.58 -19.80
N GLU A 919 7.94 -12.04 -20.14
CA GLU A 919 9.14 -12.82 -20.34
C GLU A 919 10.20 -12.56 -19.27
N HIS A 920 11.10 -13.52 -19.11
CA HIS A 920 12.10 -13.44 -18.07
C HIS A 920 13.07 -12.27 -18.33
N PRO A 921 13.26 -11.32 -17.39
CA PRO A 921 14.06 -10.11 -17.59
C PRO A 921 15.46 -10.39 -18.12
N TYR A 922 16.13 -11.39 -17.57
CA TYR A 922 17.51 -11.73 -17.97
C TYR A 922 17.67 -12.16 -19.44
N LEU A 923 16.60 -12.48 -20.16
CA LEU A 923 16.66 -12.85 -21.58
C LEU A 923 16.48 -11.65 -22.51
N ILE A 924 15.39 -10.88 -22.37
CA ILE A 924 15.02 -9.83 -23.32
C ILE A 924 15.47 -8.44 -22.89
N SER A 925 15.70 -8.20 -21.59
CA SER A 925 15.99 -6.84 -21.13
C SER A 925 17.28 -6.30 -21.73
N ASN A 926 17.26 -4.98 -21.96
CA ASN A 926 18.49 -4.21 -22.09
C ASN A 926 19.33 -4.43 -20.84
N LEU A 927 20.56 -4.89 -21.04
CA LEU A 927 21.50 -5.07 -19.95
C LEU A 927 22.08 -3.71 -19.59
N PRO A 928 22.39 -3.46 -18.29
CA PRO A 928 23.03 -2.21 -17.88
C PRO A 928 24.29 -1.98 -18.71
N SER A 929 24.42 -0.79 -19.29
CA SER A 929 25.61 -0.41 -20.06
C SER A 929 26.53 0.46 -19.20
N LEU A 930 27.75 0.73 -19.69
CA LEU A 930 28.71 1.54 -18.94
C LEU A 930 28.18 2.95 -18.74
N TRP A 931 28.15 3.40 -17.48
CA TRP A 931 27.75 4.76 -17.14
C TRP A 931 28.96 5.58 -16.67
N LEU A 932 29.35 6.55 -17.49
CA LEU A 932 30.52 7.40 -17.28
C LEU A 932 30.18 8.70 -16.52
N PRO A 933 31.19 9.35 -15.90
CA PRO A 933 31.02 10.63 -15.21
C PRO A 933 30.42 11.74 -16.09
N MET A 934 29.70 12.67 -15.46
CA MET A 934 29.17 13.84 -16.17
C MET A 934 30.29 14.81 -16.55
N LYS A 935 30.15 15.48 -17.69
CA LYS A 935 30.99 16.63 -18.03
C LYS A 935 30.61 17.80 -17.13
N ALA A 936 31.59 18.46 -16.50
CA ALA A 936 31.34 19.69 -15.78
C ALA A 936 30.81 20.76 -16.76
N GLN A 937 29.61 21.29 -16.47
CA GLN A 937 28.97 22.36 -17.25
C GLN A 937 29.61 23.72 -16.93
#